data_AF-A0ABD2VYA7-F1
#
_entry.id   AF-A0ABD2VYA7-F1
#
_cell.length_a   1.000
_cell.length_b   1.000
_cell.length_c   1.000
_cell.angle_alpha   90.00
_cell.angle_beta   90.00
_cell.angle_gamma   90.00
#
_symmetry.space_group_name_H-M   'P 1'
#
loop_
_entity.id
_entity.type
_entity.pdbx_description
1 polymer ?
#
loop_
_entity_poly.entity_id
_entity_poly.type
_entity_poly.pdbx_seq_one_letter_code
_entity_poly.pdbx_strand_id
1 'polypeptide(L)'
;MARKNSNDAFESIAWAWRLFIIYPFALSDRNAEKRFAIGKVSVVLCFLTFVAIVGYLYYSSDAVNDSMTDLSLSFITRNLQQSSIVLSFFDCVLIKFIYRKRIIEIMEGFSDQDRRLQNLRCNVNYSTLVNKGRILVALLLLFAVLRVESEIFTDFRWLIPVYIRVFRNYFCLLQVANILLFAWYIINVGWRFRMLNDKMAETFSPRCDGKLPTSTAFLSDASTIHAELCRMARSISGIFSLCLINWVITTFVLTATMIYYICIELQKKLIVNHVFYYLSWILMYVVTIVISVIGCNWTSSQAAKTIKVLRKVSIANMEFDNKNLQKELEIFSMQVQHNSLIFSAWELFVIDSSLLQSLTTAVATYLVILIQFDPEISRLELVTRLNMAHDLYTVIESIGWMYRLFGSFPLILKGPVGSRQYALSTGLVTYNIIFYLVVVKLFCDCLGSTLHTFDVGNLKFLMIFARLLENVLTASDFAIIRIIYCKTIITNLDILSMQDKVLNEFGHSFNYKVRARLTALLTIVTSIIICGLINVDLYAQDFAEILFLRIVANINFFIHFANILLFAMLLLNVGSRFAALNRLIEYNDALSEDATAAMDFLCDLAEVHAHLCNVAKSFIKIFTLTILISIAGAFVYVTTVLYYVFVSMKYGIATMGAANFCSMISTLILNLFLVLSIVLSCSWTSCQANKTMEILQRLGLKNLNDEKNDPLINVIRHFSMQVLHHNLVFTTAGLFSLDSSLLQSLASAVTTYLVILIQFEPQLT
;
A
#
# COMPACT_ATOMS: atom_id res chain seq x y z
N MET A 1 -7.98 40.21 15.59
CA MET A 1 -6.75 39.37 15.65
C MET A 1 -6.94 38.01 14.95
N ALA A 2 -7.99 37.24 15.24
CA ALA A 2 -8.34 35.95 14.57
C ALA A 2 -8.27 35.99 13.04
N ARG A 3 -8.99 36.95 12.44
CA ARG A 3 -9.06 37.17 10.99
C ARG A 3 -7.69 37.42 10.36
N LYS A 4 -6.83 38.20 11.04
CA LYS A 4 -5.47 38.50 10.59
C LYS A 4 -4.61 37.23 10.58
N ASN A 5 -4.60 36.48 11.68
CA ASN A 5 -3.81 35.25 11.81
C ASN A 5 -4.26 34.14 10.86
N SER A 6 -5.58 34.01 10.64
CA SER A 6 -6.14 33.08 9.65
C SER A 6 -5.69 33.44 8.24
N ASN A 7 -5.87 34.70 7.84
CA ASN A 7 -5.48 35.15 6.51
C ASN A 7 -3.96 35.04 6.28
N ASP A 8 -3.13 35.37 7.28
CA ASP A 8 -1.67 35.23 7.20
C ASP A 8 -1.24 33.75 7.08
N ALA A 9 -1.97 32.82 7.70
CA ALA A 9 -1.73 31.38 7.55
C ALA A 9 -2.01 30.87 6.13
N PHE A 10 -3.14 31.29 5.52
CA PHE A 10 -3.47 30.98 4.13
C PHE A 10 -2.43 31.60 3.18
N GLU A 11 -2.01 32.83 3.43
CA GLU A 11 -1.02 33.55 2.60
C GLU A 11 0.37 32.90 2.62
N SER A 12 0.80 32.35 3.76
CA SER A 12 2.12 31.73 3.92
C SER A 12 2.38 30.53 2.98
N ILE A 13 1.31 29.97 2.42
CA ILE A 13 1.32 28.76 1.58
C ILE A 13 0.81 29.08 0.17
N ALA A 14 0.03 30.16 0.02
CA ALA A 14 -0.56 30.59 -1.25
C ALA A 14 0.46 30.84 -2.37
N TRP A 15 1.73 31.14 -2.05
CA TRP A 15 2.78 31.39 -3.05
C TRP A 15 2.97 30.20 -4.01
N ALA A 16 2.83 28.96 -3.54
CA ALA A 16 3.00 27.77 -4.38
C ALA A 16 1.87 27.67 -5.43
N TRP A 17 0.63 27.99 -5.06
CA TRP A 17 -0.49 28.04 -6.00
C TRP A 17 -0.50 29.31 -6.87
N ARG A 18 0.19 30.38 -6.46
CA ARG A 18 0.44 31.55 -7.32
C ARG A 18 1.44 31.24 -8.42
N LEU A 19 2.44 30.40 -8.17
CA LEU A 19 3.40 29.94 -9.18
C LEU A 19 2.69 29.22 -10.35
N PHE A 20 1.67 28.43 -10.02
CA PHE A 20 0.79 27.78 -11.00
C PHE A 20 -0.39 28.65 -11.42
N ILE A 21 -0.44 29.93 -11.04
CA ILE A 21 -1.48 30.85 -11.49
C ILE A 21 -2.89 30.35 -11.06
N ILE A 22 -2.99 29.48 -10.06
CA ILE A 22 -4.27 28.95 -9.57
C ILE A 22 -4.89 29.90 -8.56
N TYR A 23 -4.06 30.52 -7.72
CA TYR A 23 -4.51 31.39 -6.64
C TYR A 23 -4.53 32.87 -7.08
N PRO A 24 -5.70 33.47 -7.37
CA PRO A 24 -5.78 34.83 -7.90
C PRO A 24 -5.72 35.92 -6.83
N PHE A 25 -5.80 35.53 -5.56
CA PHE A 25 -6.03 36.47 -4.46
C PHE A 25 -4.72 36.94 -3.87
N ALA A 26 -4.65 38.23 -3.57
CA ALA A 26 -3.62 38.88 -2.77
C ALA A 26 -4.28 39.59 -1.60
N LEU A 27 -3.57 39.64 -0.47
CA LEU A 27 -3.98 40.43 0.67
C LEU A 27 -3.87 41.93 0.34
N SER A 28 -4.99 42.65 0.43
CA SER A 28 -5.02 44.10 0.25
C SER A 28 -4.70 44.77 1.59
N ASP A 29 -3.57 45.49 1.64
CA ASP A 29 -3.14 46.26 2.83
C ASP A 29 -3.88 47.60 2.99
N ARG A 30 -4.86 47.92 2.13
CA ARG A 30 -5.54 49.23 2.15
C ARG A 30 -6.50 49.46 3.34
N ASN A 31 -6.85 48.43 4.12
CA ASN A 31 -7.76 48.55 5.27
C ASN A 31 -7.12 47.96 6.54
N ALA A 32 -7.47 48.50 7.72
CA ALA A 32 -7.08 47.95 9.03
C ALA A 32 -7.47 46.46 9.22
N GLU A 33 -8.45 45.98 8.45
CA GLU A 33 -8.73 44.56 8.23
C GLU A 33 -8.19 44.10 6.87
N LYS A 34 -7.13 43.29 6.88
CA LYS A 34 -6.58 42.55 5.73
C LYS A 34 -7.66 41.72 5.00
N ARG A 35 -8.03 42.08 3.76
CA ARG A 35 -9.03 41.37 2.92
C ARG A 35 -8.43 40.85 1.61
N PHE A 36 -8.97 39.75 1.10
CA PHE A 36 -8.54 39.16 -0.18
C PHE A 36 -9.10 39.95 -1.38
N ALA A 37 -8.22 40.35 -2.29
CA ALA A 37 -8.57 41.01 -3.55
C ALA A 37 -7.83 40.35 -4.72
N ILE A 38 -8.31 40.52 -5.96
CA ILE A 38 -7.60 39.98 -7.13
C ILE A 38 -6.28 40.74 -7.32
N GLY A 39 -5.17 40.01 -7.45
CA GLY A 39 -3.90 40.58 -7.88
C GLY A 39 -3.95 40.91 -9.37
N LYS A 40 -3.70 42.17 -9.75
CA LYS A 40 -3.66 42.61 -11.17
C LYS A 40 -2.67 41.79 -12.01
N VAL A 41 -1.56 41.35 -11.39
CA VAL A 41 -0.54 40.47 -11.99
C VAL A 41 -1.10 39.09 -12.36
N SER A 42 -2.04 38.55 -11.58
CA SER A 42 -2.63 37.22 -11.81
C SER A 42 -3.49 37.16 -13.08
N VAL A 43 -4.13 38.28 -13.45
CA VAL A 43 -4.95 38.39 -14.67
C VAL A 43 -4.07 38.39 -15.92
N VAL A 44 -2.96 39.13 -15.88
CA VAL A 44 -1.97 39.16 -16.97
C VAL A 44 -1.32 37.79 -17.16
N LEU A 45 -0.94 37.12 -16.07
CA LEU A 45 -0.39 35.77 -16.10
C LEU A 45 -1.38 34.74 -16.67
N CYS A 46 -2.68 34.86 -16.38
CA CYS A 46 -3.71 34.02 -17.00
C CYS A 46 -3.76 34.18 -18.52
N PHE A 47 -3.67 35.41 -19.02
CA PHE A 47 -3.67 35.67 -20.47
C PHE A 47 -2.41 35.10 -21.13
N LEU A 48 -1.23 35.26 -20.51
CA LEU A 48 0.01 34.66 -21.01
C LEU A 48 -0.05 33.13 -21.02
N THR A 49 -0.69 32.53 -20.00
CA THR A 49 -0.89 31.07 -19.94
C THR A 49 -1.84 30.59 -21.03
N PHE A 50 -2.90 31.34 -21.33
CA PHE A 50 -3.80 31.05 -22.45
C PHE A 50 -3.04 31.02 -23.78
N VAL A 51 -2.23 32.04 -24.05
CA VAL A 51 -1.39 32.11 -25.26
C VAL A 51 -0.42 30.92 -25.31
N ALA A 52 0.20 30.55 -24.18
CA ALA A 52 1.10 29.40 -24.10
C ALA A 52 0.37 28.06 -24.35
N ILE A 53 -0.88 27.90 -23.90
CA ILE A 53 -1.70 26.71 -24.16
C ILE A 53 -2.09 26.64 -25.63
N VAL A 54 -2.58 27.73 -26.21
CA VAL A 54 -2.94 27.77 -27.63
C VAL A 54 -1.71 27.45 -28.50
N GLY A 55 -0.55 28.02 -28.16
CA GLY A 55 0.72 27.68 -28.81
C GLY A 55 1.09 26.20 -28.64
N TYR A 56 1.00 25.67 -27.42
CA TYR A 56 1.26 24.25 -27.14
C TYR A 56 0.33 23.32 -27.94
N LEU A 57 -0.96 23.62 -28.02
CA LEU A 57 -1.94 22.84 -28.78
C LEU A 57 -1.65 22.88 -30.27
N TYR A 58 -1.36 24.07 -30.82
CA TYR A 58 -1.04 24.24 -32.23
C TYR A 58 0.19 23.42 -32.62
N TYR A 59 1.33 23.64 -31.94
CA TYR A 59 2.57 22.94 -32.24
C TYR A 59 2.52 21.45 -31.91
N SER A 60 1.78 21.05 -30.86
CA SER A 60 1.63 19.63 -30.55
C SER A 60 0.64 18.93 -31.46
N SER A 61 -0.30 19.63 -32.10
CA SER A 61 -1.19 19.06 -33.13
C SER A 61 -0.42 18.87 -34.44
N ASP A 62 0.41 19.84 -34.82
CA ASP A 62 1.27 19.80 -36.01
C ASP A 62 2.28 18.64 -35.91
N ALA A 63 2.98 18.52 -34.78
CA ALA A 63 3.90 17.41 -34.50
C ALA A 63 3.23 16.02 -34.40
N VAL A 64 1.91 15.96 -34.21
CA VAL A 64 1.14 14.71 -34.24
C VAL A 64 0.77 14.34 -35.68
N ASN A 65 0.42 15.33 -36.50
CA ASN A 65 0.06 15.15 -37.89
C ASN A 65 1.23 14.61 -38.73
N ASP A 66 2.47 15.01 -38.41
CA ASP A 66 3.69 14.50 -39.07
C ASP A 66 4.06 13.06 -38.69
N SER A 67 3.51 12.52 -37.59
CA SER A 67 3.84 11.18 -37.05
C SER A 67 2.84 10.07 -37.45
N MET A 68 2.09 10.29 -38.53
CA MET A 68 0.87 9.57 -38.93
C MET A 68 1.04 8.12 -39.45
N THR A 69 1.90 7.29 -38.87
CA THR A 69 2.07 5.89 -39.33
C THR A 69 1.59 4.79 -38.38
N ASP A 70 1.32 5.04 -37.09
CA ASP A 70 0.80 4.00 -36.16
C ASP A 70 -0.46 4.45 -35.40
N LEU A 71 -1.62 3.95 -35.84
CA LEU A 71 -2.94 4.28 -35.29
C LEU A 71 -3.39 3.27 -34.23
N SER A 72 -3.66 3.74 -33.00
CA SER A 72 -4.92 3.46 -32.27
C SER A 72 -4.91 4.01 -30.83
N LEU A 73 -3.99 3.62 -29.94
CA LEU A 73 -4.09 3.96 -28.51
C LEU A 73 -3.26 5.17 -28.05
N SER A 74 -2.06 5.38 -28.62
CA SER A 74 -1.15 6.49 -28.24
C SER A 74 -1.72 7.83 -28.66
N PHE A 75 -2.34 7.86 -29.83
CA PHE A 75 -3.07 9.01 -30.33
C PHE A 75 -4.24 9.38 -29.38
N ILE A 76 -5.07 8.42 -28.98
CA ILE A 76 -6.20 8.67 -28.06
C ILE A 76 -5.70 9.19 -26.71
N THR A 77 -4.67 8.54 -26.16
CA THR A 77 -4.08 8.91 -24.86
C THR A 77 -3.54 10.34 -24.89
N ARG A 78 -2.84 10.71 -25.96
CA ARG A 78 -2.26 12.05 -26.12
C ARG A 78 -3.32 13.13 -26.34
N ASN A 79 -4.34 12.87 -27.17
CA ASN A 79 -5.45 13.81 -27.40
C ASN A 79 -6.30 14.00 -26.13
N LEU A 80 -6.56 12.93 -25.38
CA LEU A 80 -7.28 13.01 -24.11
C LEU A 80 -6.48 13.82 -23.08
N GLN A 81 -5.17 13.63 -23.01
CA GLN A 81 -4.29 14.45 -22.18
C GLN A 81 -4.29 15.93 -22.58
N GLN A 82 -4.23 16.24 -23.88
CA GLN A 82 -4.32 17.62 -24.37
C GLN A 82 -5.68 18.25 -24.04
N SER A 83 -6.77 17.51 -24.25
CA SER A 83 -8.13 17.94 -23.92
C SER A 83 -8.28 18.20 -22.41
N SER A 84 -7.71 17.32 -21.59
CA SER A 84 -7.69 17.45 -20.13
C SER A 84 -6.90 18.68 -19.66
N ILE A 85 -5.77 18.99 -20.29
CA ILE A 85 -4.99 20.21 -20.05
C ILE A 85 -5.82 21.47 -20.34
N VAL A 86 -6.54 21.47 -21.47
CA VAL A 86 -7.41 22.59 -21.86
C VAL A 86 -8.56 22.77 -20.87
N LEU A 87 -9.24 21.67 -20.50
CA LEU A 87 -10.29 21.70 -19.49
C LEU A 87 -9.77 22.24 -18.15
N SER A 88 -8.57 21.83 -17.74
CA SER A 88 -7.94 22.30 -16.50
C SER A 88 -7.61 23.79 -16.52
N PHE A 89 -7.29 24.34 -17.69
CA PHE A 89 -7.12 25.79 -17.85
C PHE A 89 -8.46 26.53 -17.77
N PHE A 90 -9.49 26.03 -18.46
CA PHE A 90 -10.83 26.59 -18.34
C PHE A 90 -11.34 26.54 -16.90
N ASP A 91 -11.07 25.46 -16.17
CA ASP A 91 -11.34 25.37 -14.73
C ASP A 91 -10.66 26.49 -13.94
N CYS A 92 -9.38 26.77 -14.20
CA CYS A 92 -8.67 27.88 -13.57
C CYS A 92 -9.35 29.23 -13.88
N VAL A 93 -9.79 29.43 -15.13
CA VAL A 93 -10.52 30.64 -15.55
C VAL A 93 -11.88 30.72 -14.83
N LEU A 94 -12.64 29.64 -14.76
CA LEU A 94 -13.93 29.57 -14.08
C LEU A 94 -13.79 29.89 -12.59
N ILE A 95 -12.82 29.26 -11.92
CA ILE A 95 -12.48 29.52 -10.51
C ILE A 95 -12.17 31.00 -10.30
N LYS A 96 -11.41 31.62 -11.20
CA LYS A 96 -10.95 33.01 -11.07
C LYS A 96 -11.97 34.08 -11.38
N PHE A 97 -12.77 33.89 -12.43
CA PHE A 97 -13.66 34.93 -12.92
C PHE A 97 -15.11 34.71 -12.48
N ILE A 98 -15.56 33.46 -12.48
CA ILE A 98 -16.95 33.12 -12.17
C ILE A 98 -17.12 32.84 -10.67
N TYR A 99 -16.32 31.93 -10.12
CA TYR A 99 -16.43 31.54 -8.71
C TYR A 99 -15.69 32.47 -7.74
N ARG A 100 -15.11 33.57 -8.25
CA ARG A 100 -14.40 34.59 -7.48
C ARG A 100 -15.10 34.97 -6.18
N LYS A 101 -16.37 35.39 -6.27
CA LYS A 101 -17.13 35.90 -5.12
C LYS A 101 -17.32 34.78 -4.09
N ARG A 102 -17.70 33.58 -4.55
CA ARG A 102 -17.90 32.41 -3.69
C ARG A 102 -16.60 31.97 -2.99
N ILE A 103 -15.45 32.01 -3.66
CA ILE A 103 -14.17 31.66 -3.03
C ILE A 103 -13.77 32.70 -1.98
N ILE A 104 -13.94 33.99 -2.28
CA ILE A 104 -13.71 35.05 -1.28
C ILE A 104 -14.65 34.84 -0.08
N GLU A 105 -15.93 34.54 -0.32
CA GLU A 105 -16.90 34.22 0.74
C GLU A 105 -16.48 33.01 1.58
N ILE A 106 -15.93 31.95 0.98
CA ILE A 106 -15.40 30.78 1.70
C ILE A 106 -14.17 31.18 2.54
N MET A 107 -13.26 31.97 1.98
CA MET A 107 -12.06 32.42 2.66
C MET A 107 -12.36 33.36 3.83
N GLU A 108 -13.28 34.30 3.63
CA GLU A 108 -13.81 35.15 4.71
C GLU A 108 -14.61 34.32 5.71
N GLY A 109 -15.32 33.29 5.24
CA GLY A 109 -16.02 32.30 6.05
C GLY A 109 -15.09 31.57 7.02
N PHE A 110 -13.91 31.13 6.56
CA PHE A 110 -12.90 30.54 7.45
C PHE A 110 -12.46 31.49 8.56
N SER A 111 -12.25 32.77 8.23
CA SER A 111 -11.94 33.81 9.21
C SER A 111 -13.08 34.07 10.21
N ASP A 112 -14.33 34.08 9.74
CA ASP A 112 -15.50 34.25 10.61
C ASP A 112 -15.68 33.05 11.55
N GLN A 113 -15.53 31.82 11.03
CA GLN A 113 -15.59 30.62 11.85
C GLN A 113 -14.47 30.59 12.89
N ASP A 114 -13.25 31.01 12.54
CA ASP A 114 -12.16 31.12 13.52
C ASP A 114 -12.47 32.13 14.62
N ARG A 115 -13.13 33.25 14.28
CA ARG A 115 -13.59 34.24 15.28
C ARG A 115 -14.66 33.64 16.19
N ARG A 116 -15.65 32.92 15.64
CA ARG A 116 -16.69 32.25 16.45
C ARG A 116 -16.12 31.16 17.34
N LEU A 117 -15.20 30.35 16.83
CA LEU A 117 -14.46 29.35 17.62
C LEU A 117 -13.67 30.01 18.76
N GLN A 118 -13.03 31.16 18.53
CA GLN A 118 -12.35 31.91 19.60
C GLN A 118 -13.31 32.45 20.66
N ASN A 119 -14.51 32.89 20.26
CA ASN A 119 -15.56 33.30 21.22
C ASN A 119 -15.99 32.12 22.11
N LEU A 120 -15.99 30.89 21.58
CA LEU A 120 -16.19 29.65 22.35
C LEU A 120 -14.95 29.20 23.15
N ARG A 121 -13.91 30.04 23.24
CA ARG A 121 -12.62 29.76 23.89
C ARG A 121 -11.90 28.54 23.28
N CYS A 122 -12.05 28.30 21.98
CA CYS A 122 -11.20 27.38 21.22
C CYS A 122 -9.93 28.10 20.75
N ASN A 123 -8.76 27.62 21.16
CA ASN A 123 -7.49 28.14 20.65
C ASN A 123 -7.17 27.55 19.27
N VAL A 124 -7.34 28.36 18.22
CA VAL A 124 -7.00 27.97 16.84
C VAL A 124 -5.48 27.93 16.66
N ASN A 125 -4.91 26.74 16.50
CA ASN A 125 -3.49 26.57 16.23
C ASN A 125 -3.17 26.68 14.73
N TYR A 126 -2.88 27.90 14.29
CA TYR A 126 -2.53 28.20 12.90
C TYR A 126 -1.24 27.51 12.43
N SER A 127 -0.30 27.18 13.33
CA SER A 127 0.96 26.51 12.95
C SER A 127 0.74 25.10 12.39
N THR A 128 -0.18 24.35 12.97
CA THR A 128 -0.54 23.00 12.50
C THR A 128 -1.18 23.06 11.12
N LEU A 129 -2.04 24.07 10.90
CA LEU A 129 -2.68 24.33 9.61
C LEU A 129 -1.65 24.61 8.52
N VAL A 130 -0.66 25.44 8.86
CA VAL A 130 0.43 25.80 7.95
C VAL A 130 1.29 24.57 7.62
N ASN A 131 1.67 23.78 8.62
CA ASN A 131 2.47 22.58 8.40
C ASN A 131 1.78 21.55 7.49
N LYS A 132 0.46 21.37 7.62
CA LYS A 132 -0.30 20.48 6.72
C LYS A 132 -0.34 20.98 5.28
N GLY A 133 -0.49 22.29 5.06
CA GLY A 133 -0.41 22.85 3.71
C GLY A 133 1.01 22.77 3.12
N ARG A 134 2.06 22.93 3.93
CA ARG A 134 3.47 22.75 3.49
C ARG A 134 3.75 21.33 2.98
N ILE A 135 3.13 20.30 3.56
CA ILE A 135 3.26 18.92 3.07
C ILE A 135 2.69 18.80 1.64
N LEU A 136 1.56 19.43 1.35
CA LEU A 136 0.97 19.42 0.01
C LEU A 136 1.83 20.21 -1.00
N VAL A 137 2.46 21.30 -0.57
CA VAL A 137 3.44 22.04 -1.38
C VAL A 137 4.69 21.18 -1.66
N ALA A 138 5.23 20.52 -0.63
CA ALA A 138 6.39 19.64 -0.80
C ALA A 138 6.10 18.50 -1.78
N LEU A 139 4.89 17.94 -1.73
CA LEU A 139 4.44 16.93 -2.68
C LEU A 139 4.34 17.48 -4.12
N LEU A 140 3.81 18.68 -4.30
CA LEU A 140 3.74 19.33 -5.61
C LEU A 140 5.13 19.60 -6.20
N LEU A 141 6.08 20.02 -5.36
CA LEU A 141 7.49 20.21 -5.75
C LEU A 141 8.16 18.87 -6.08
N LEU A 142 7.90 17.81 -5.31
CA LEU A 142 8.39 16.47 -5.59
C LEU A 142 7.90 15.97 -6.96
N PHE A 143 6.62 16.17 -7.28
CA PHE A 143 6.10 15.84 -8.61
C PHE A 143 6.79 16.67 -9.70
N ALA A 144 7.05 17.95 -9.48
CA ALA A 144 7.79 18.76 -10.44
C ALA A 144 9.19 18.20 -10.71
N VAL A 145 9.92 17.79 -9.66
CA VAL A 145 11.24 17.16 -9.78
C VAL A 145 11.15 15.84 -10.55
N LEU A 146 10.23 14.95 -10.17
CA LEU A 146 10.03 13.66 -10.86
C LEU A 146 9.68 13.83 -12.35
N ARG A 147 8.92 14.90 -12.70
CA ARG A 147 8.62 15.22 -14.09
C ARG A 147 9.85 15.71 -14.87
N VAL A 148 10.69 16.53 -14.25
CA VAL A 148 11.94 16.97 -14.88
C VAL A 148 12.90 15.80 -15.06
N GLU A 149 13.08 14.97 -14.05
CA GLU A 149 13.95 13.78 -14.12
C GLU A 149 13.48 12.80 -15.20
N SER A 150 12.19 12.42 -15.21
CA SER A 150 11.66 11.46 -16.19
C SER A 150 11.79 11.90 -17.66
N GLU A 151 11.88 13.21 -17.92
CA GLU A 151 12.08 13.76 -19.27
C GLU A 151 13.56 13.89 -19.65
N ILE A 152 14.46 13.97 -18.67
CA ILE A 152 15.91 13.96 -18.88
C ILE A 152 16.39 12.53 -19.17
N PHE A 153 15.87 11.54 -18.45
CA PHE A 153 16.29 10.14 -18.60
C PHE A 153 15.72 9.45 -19.85
N THR A 154 14.59 9.91 -20.39
CA THR A 154 14.04 9.34 -21.62
C THR A 154 14.82 9.84 -22.83
N ASP A 155 15.71 9.00 -23.35
CA ASP A 155 16.56 9.23 -24.54
C ASP A 155 15.75 9.15 -25.85
N PHE A 156 14.55 9.74 -25.84
CA PHE A 156 13.74 9.80 -27.03
C PHE A 156 14.35 10.81 -28.00
N ARG A 157 14.78 10.29 -29.17
CA ARG A 157 14.82 11.03 -30.43
C ARG A 157 13.40 11.44 -30.88
N TRP A 158 12.62 12.10 -30.02
CA TRP A 158 11.40 12.75 -30.49
C TRP A 158 11.84 13.97 -31.33
N LEU A 159 11.26 14.12 -32.51
CA LEU A 159 11.28 15.35 -33.31
C LEU A 159 10.57 16.53 -32.61
N ILE A 160 10.34 16.46 -31.30
CA ILE A 160 9.52 17.40 -30.51
C ILE A 160 10.46 18.38 -29.78
N PRO A 161 10.35 19.69 -30.04
CA PRO A 161 11.17 20.70 -29.38
C PRO A 161 11.08 20.69 -27.84
N VAL A 162 12.21 20.99 -27.19
CA VAL A 162 12.34 21.04 -25.71
C VAL A 162 11.26 21.92 -25.06
N TYR A 163 10.91 23.06 -25.67
CA TYR A 163 9.91 23.97 -25.11
C TYR A 163 8.51 23.33 -25.02
N ILE A 164 8.10 22.49 -25.98
CA ILE A 164 6.80 21.80 -25.96
C ILE A 164 6.73 20.83 -24.76
N ARG A 165 7.84 20.13 -24.47
CA ARG A 165 7.93 19.22 -23.31
C ARG A 165 7.85 19.97 -21.98
N VAL A 166 8.53 21.10 -21.88
CA VAL A 166 8.47 21.98 -20.69
C VAL A 166 7.05 22.48 -20.45
N PHE A 167 6.38 22.99 -21.49
CA PHE A 167 4.99 23.44 -21.39
C PHE A 167 4.03 22.31 -21.01
N ARG A 168 4.19 21.11 -21.59
CA ARG A 168 3.39 19.94 -21.21
C ARG A 168 3.50 19.64 -19.72
N ASN A 169 4.72 19.58 -19.17
CA ASN A 169 4.92 19.31 -17.76
C ASN A 169 4.38 20.42 -16.86
N TYR A 170 4.55 21.68 -17.26
CA TYR A 170 3.96 22.81 -16.55
C TYR A 170 2.42 22.68 -16.46
N PHE A 171 1.75 22.36 -17.57
CA PHE A 171 0.29 22.22 -17.59
C PHE A 171 -0.21 20.98 -16.83
N CYS A 172 0.53 19.87 -16.83
CA CYS A 172 0.20 18.74 -15.97
C CYS A 172 0.31 19.09 -14.48
N LEU A 173 1.38 19.81 -14.09
CA LEU A 173 1.56 20.25 -12.71
C LEU A 173 0.52 21.30 -12.28
N LEU A 174 0.07 22.14 -13.20
CA LEU A 174 -1.08 23.04 -13.01
C LEU A 174 -2.34 22.25 -12.62
N GLN A 175 -2.62 21.15 -13.34
CA GLN A 175 -3.77 20.31 -13.05
C GLN A 175 -3.65 19.63 -11.68
N VAL A 176 -2.49 19.07 -11.34
CA VAL A 176 -2.21 18.48 -10.01
C VAL A 176 -2.42 19.52 -8.91
N ALA A 177 -1.91 20.72 -9.10
CA ALA A 177 -2.00 21.78 -8.10
C ALA A 177 -3.45 22.23 -7.84
N ASN A 178 -4.35 22.16 -8.83
CA ASN A 178 -5.80 22.41 -8.63
C ASN A 178 -6.43 21.40 -7.68
N ILE A 179 -6.10 20.12 -7.84
CA ILE A 179 -6.65 19.04 -7.03
C ILE A 179 -6.05 19.07 -5.61
N LEU A 180 -4.76 19.37 -5.48
CA LEU A 180 -4.14 19.59 -4.17
C LEU A 180 -4.69 20.83 -3.46
N LEU A 181 -5.10 21.88 -4.19
CA LEU A 181 -5.78 23.04 -3.61
C LEU A 181 -7.13 22.65 -3.01
N PHE A 182 -7.91 21.86 -3.75
CA PHE A 182 -9.17 21.30 -3.26
C PHE A 182 -8.95 20.48 -1.98
N ALA A 183 -8.00 19.53 -2.01
CA ALA A 183 -7.67 18.69 -0.86
C ALA A 183 -7.28 19.53 0.36
N TRP A 184 -6.50 20.60 0.15
CA TRP A 184 -6.15 21.54 1.20
C TRP A 184 -7.37 22.22 1.82
N TYR A 185 -8.29 22.77 1.02
CA TYR A 185 -9.50 23.41 1.53
C TYR A 185 -10.38 22.44 2.33
N ILE A 186 -10.55 21.21 1.86
CA ILE A 186 -11.35 20.20 2.58
C ILE A 186 -10.70 19.81 3.92
N ILE A 187 -9.39 19.56 3.93
CA ILE A 187 -8.65 19.26 5.18
C ILE A 187 -8.76 20.44 6.17
N ASN A 188 -8.76 21.68 5.69
CA ASN A 188 -8.95 22.87 6.54
C ASN A 188 -10.33 22.91 7.20
N VAL A 189 -11.38 22.46 6.52
CA VAL A 189 -12.72 22.33 7.11
C VAL A 189 -12.73 21.21 8.15
N GLY A 190 -12.17 20.04 7.83
CA GLY A 190 -12.11 18.90 8.76
C GLY A 190 -11.37 19.21 10.07
N TRP A 191 -10.35 20.06 10.04
CA TRP A 191 -9.67 20.52 11.25
C TRP A 191 -10.59 21.34 12.15
N ARG A 192 -11.45 22.19 11.58
CA ARG A 192 -12.41 22.99 12.37
C ARG A 192 -13.52 22.13 12.97
N PHE A 193 -13.97 21.09 12.26
CA PHE A 193 -14.87 20.08 12.86
C PHE A 193 -14.22 19.39 14.06
N ARG A 194 -12.96 18.96 13.91
CA ARG A 194 -12.21 18.34 15.01
C ARG A 194 -12.11 19.28 16.22
N MET A 195 -11.71 20.53 15.99
CA MET A 195 -11.59 21.52 17.05
C MET A 195 -12.92 21.77 17.79
N LEU A 196 -14.02 21.87 17.06
CA LEU A 196 -15.34 22.03 17.64
C LEU A 196 -15.71 20.80 18.49
N ASN A 197 -15.49 19.59 17.98
CA ASN A 197 -15.76 18.34 18.68
C ASN A 197 -14.93 18.21 19.97
N ASP A 198 -13.64 18.50 19.91
CA ASP A 198 -12.74 18.44 21.06
C ASP A 198 -13.21 19.44 22.14
N LYS A 199 -13.59 20.67 21.76
CA LYS A 199 -14.10 21.67 22.71
C LYS A 199 -15.44 21.29 23.32
N MET A 200 -16.36 20.75 22.53
CA MET A 200 -17.65 20.27 23.05
C MET A 200 -17.43 19.14 24.06
N ALA A 201 -16.52 18.21 23.77
CA ALA A 201 -16.18 17.12 24.70
C ALA A 201 -15.54 17.63 26.00
N GLU A 202 -14.65 18.63 25.93
CA GLU A 202 -14.08 19.29 27.12
C GLU A 202 -15.12 20.01 27.97
N THR A 203 -15.99 20.78 27.33
CA THR A 203 -16.94 21.68 28.01
C THR A 203 -18.00 20.91 28.80
N PHE A 204 -18.39 19.74 28.30
CA PHE A 204 -19.41 18.87 28.89
C PHE A 204 -18.83 17.62 29.56
N SER A 205 -17.54 17.62 29.88
CA SER A 205 -16.94 16.60 30.75
C SER A 205 -17.48 16.77 32.18
N PRO A 206 -17.85 15.68 32.89
CA PRO A 206 -18.37 15.77 34.25
C PRO A 206 -17.32 16.41 35.17
N ARG A 207 -17.67 17.55 35.79
CA ARG A 207 -16.84 18.21 36.82
C ARG A 207 -17.19 17.67 38.20
N CYS A 208 -16.21 17.63 39.10
CA CYS A 208 -16.37 17.18 40.48
C CYS A 208 -17.40 17.97 41.31
N ASP A 209 -17.82 19.16 40.84
CA ASP A 209 -18.72 20.07 41.56
C ASP A 209 -20.22 19.78 41.34
N GLY A 210 -20.58 18.70 40.62
CA GLY A 210 -21.96 18.20 40.54
C GLY A 210 -22.97 19.11 39.80
N LYS A 211 -22.52 20.00 38.91
CA LYS A 211 -23.41 20.76 38.00
C LYS A 211 -22.85 20.79 36.59
N LEU A 212 -23.64 20.32 35.61
CA LEU A 212 -23.34 20.52 34.19
C LEU A 212 -23.46 22.03 33.87
N PRO A 213 -22.46 22.66 33.21
CA PRO A 213 -22.57 24.07 32.87
C PRO A 213 -23.77 24.32 31.95
N THR A 214 -24.72 25.12 32.43
CA THR A 214 -25.86 25.62 31.64
C THR A 214 -25.36 26.61 30.59
N SER A 215 -25.01 26.11 29.41
CA SER A 215 -24.79 26.98 28.25
C SER A 215 -25.50 26.42 27.03
N THR A 216 -26.83 26.54 27.04
CA THR A 216 -27.66 26.41 25.85
C THR A 216 -27.15 27.33 24.73
N ALA A 217 -26.63 28.51 25.09
CA ALA A 217 -25.97 29.44 24.17
C ALA A 217 -24.74 28.83 23.47
N PHE A 218 -23.86 28.12 24.20
CA PHE A 218 -22.71 27.44 23.61
C PHE A 218 -23.12 26.36 22.61
N LEU A 219 -24.15 25.55 22.93
CA LEU A 219 -24.65 24.52 22.01
C LEU A 219 -25.29 25.13 20.77
N SER A 220 -26.04 26.22 20.93
CA SER A 220 -26.61 26.96 19.80
C SER A 220 -25.50 27.53 18.91
N ASP A 221 -24.48 28.15 19.48
CA ASP A 221 -23.33 28.64 18.71
C ASP A 221 -22.58 27.49 18.01
N ALA A 222 -22.37 26.36 18.69
CA ALA A 222 -21.73 25.18 18.11
C ALA A 222 -22.54 24.58 16.95
N SER A 223 -23.88 24.56 17.06
CA SER A 223 -24.76 24.06 15.99
C SER A 223 -24.73 24.96 14.76
N THR A 224 -24.67 26.28 14.94
CA THR A 224 -24.48 27.23 13.83
C THR A 224 -23.12 27.07 13.16
N ILE A 225 -22.03 26.93 13.93
CA ILE A 225 -20.68 26.70 13.39
C ILE A 225 -20.66 25.40 12.57
N HIS A 226 -21.24 24.31 13.09
CA HIS A 226 -21.32 23.04 12.37
C HIS A 226 -22.11 23.18 11.06
N ALA A 227 -23.26 23.87 11.06
CA ALA A 227 -24.05 24.13 9.85
C ALA A 227 -23.24 24.86 8.78
N GLU A 228 -22.53 25.92 9.20
CA GLU A 228 -21.73 26.76 8.32
C GLU A 228 -20.52 26.02 7.75
N LEU A 229 -19.84 25.19 8.55
CA LEU A 229 -18.76 24.32 8.08
C LEU A 229 -19.27 23.31 7.03
N CYS A 230 -20.45 22.71 7.23
CA CYS A 230 -21.08 21.84 6.22
C CYS A 230 -21.39 22.61 4.93
N ARG A 231 -21.94 23.83 5.03
CA ARG A 231 -22.25 24.68 3.89
C ARG A 231 -20.99 25.05 3.10
N MET A 232 -19.92 25.43 3.78
CA MET A 232 -18.63 25.75 3.15
C MET A 232 -18.03 24.52 2.47
N ALA A 233 -18.03 23.35 3.12
CA ALA A 233 -17.53 22.11 2.54
C ALA A 233 -18.25 21.74 1.23
N ARG A 234 -19.58 21.85 1.20
CA ARG A 234 -20.37 21.62 -0.02
C ARG A 234 -20.11 22.67 -1.10
N SER A 235 -19.95 23.93 -0.70
CA SER A 235 -19.60 25.01 -1.62
C SER A 235 -18.23 24.77 -2.29
N ILE A 236 -17.23 24.33 -1.53
CA ILE A 236 -15.91 23.94 -2.05
C ILE A 236 -16.06 22.76 -3.02
N SER A 237 -16.80 21.72 -2.66
CA SER A 237 -17.07 20.57 -3.55
C SER A 237 -17.71 21.00 -4.86
N GLY A 238 -18.71 21.89 -4.81
CA GLY A 238 -19.38 22.41 -6.01
C GLY A 238 -18.48 23.24 -6.92
N ILE A 239 -17.58 24.05 -6.36
CA ILE A 239 -16.64 24.89 -7.13
C ILE A 239 -15.62 24.02 -7.89
N PHE A 240 -15.10 22.98 -7.25
CA PHE A 240 -14.07 22.10 -7.82
C PHE A 240 -14.63 20.86 -8.55
N SER A 241 -15.96 20.76 -8.71
CA SER A 241 -16.61 19.57 -9.29
C SER A 241 -16.11 19.25 -10.70
N LEU A 242 -15.96 20.24 -11.59
CA LEU A 242 -15.48 20.00 -12.96
C LEU A 242 -14.00 19.57 -12.95
N CYS A 243 -13.17 20.20 -12.13
CA CYS A 243 -11.77 19.80 -11.91
C CYS A 243 -11.66 18.33 -11.50
N LEU A 244 -12.51 17.91 -10.55
CA LEU A 244 -12.51 16.55 -10.00
C LEU A 244 -13.00 15.52 -11.02
N ILE A 245 -14.03 15.82 -11.80
CA ILE A 245 -14.51 14.96 -12.89
C ILE A 245 -13.41 14.79 -13.93
N ASN A 246 -12.81 15.89 -14.39
CA ASN A 246 -11.73 15.86 -15.37
C ASN A 246 -10.52 15.05 -14.83
N TRP A 247 -10.16 15.23 -13.56
CA TRP A 247 -9.08 14.49 -12.91
C TRP A 247 -9.36 12.99 -12.83
N VAL A 248 -10.56 12.58 -12.43
CA VAL A 248 -10.94 11.16 -12.31
C VAL A 248 -10.90 10.47 -13.67
N ILE A 249 -11.47 11.09 -14.71
CA ILE A 249 -11.44 10.57 -16.09
C ILE A 249 -9.99 10.43 -16.58
N THR A 250 -9.20 11.48 -16.38
CA THR A 250 -7.80 11.51 -16.83
C THR A 250 -6.95 10.49 -16.08
N THR A 251 -7.15 10.34 -14.77
CA THR A 251 -6.46 9.36 -13.93
C THR A 251 -6.77 7.94 -14.38
N PHE A 252 -8.04 7.62 -14.65
CA PHE A 252 -8.43 6.31 -15.15
C PHE A 252 -7.75 5.97 -16.48
N VAL A 253 -7.88 6.85 -17.49
CA VAL A 253 -7.35 6.59 -18.84
C VAL A 253 -5.82 6.56 -18.85
N LEU A 254 -5.15 7.52 -18.21
CA LEU A 254 -3.69 7.54 -18.17
C LEU A 254 -3.13 6.36 -17.37
N THR A 255 -3.75 5.97 -16.26
CA THR A 255 -3.26 4.80 -15.51
C THR A 255 -3.40 3.52 -16.33
N ALA A 256 -4.55 3.29 -16.97
CA ALA A 256 -4.77 2.10 -17.81
C ALA A 256 -3.80 2.06 -19.01
N THR A 257 -3.62 3.17 -19.71
CA THR A 257 -2.76 3.26 -20.90
C THR A 257 -1.27 3.18 -20.58
N MET A 258 -0.81 3.83 -19.51
CA MET A 258 0.60 3.78 -19.10
C MET A 258 1.00 2.39 -18.59
N ILE A 259 0.10 1.68 -17.88
CA ILE A 259 0.34 0.27 -17.50
C ILE A 259 0.39 -0.61 -18.76
N TYR A 260 -0.49 -0.40 -19.74
CA TYR A 260 -0.46 -1.12 -21.00
C TYR A 260 0.84 -0.85 -21.80
N TYR A 261 1.34 0.39 -21.84
CA TYR A 261 2.64 0.69 -22.47
C TYR A 261 3.81 0.01 -21.75
N ILE A 262 3.77 -0.07 -20.42
CA ILE A 262 4.75 -0.88 -19.67
C ILE A 262 4.66 -2.34 -20.12
N CYS A 263 3.46 -2.90 -20.31
CA CYS A 263 3.27 -4.27 -20.82
C CYS A 263 3.84 -4.47 -22.23
N ILE A 264 3.64 -3.53 -23.17
CA ILE A 264 4.23 -3.62 -24.53
C ILE A 264 5.76 -3.52 -24.49
N GLU A 265 6.31 -2.55 -23.76
CA GLU A 265 7.76 -2.33 -23.71
C GLU A 265 8.49 -3.47 -22.98
N LEU A 266 7.81 -4.15 -22.05
CA LEU A 266 8.27 -5.42 -21.48
C LEU A 266 8.43 -6.53 -22.54
N GLN A 267 7.63 -6.51 -23.61
CA GLN A 267 7.70 -7.50 -24.70
C GLN A 267 8.79 -7.18 -25.73
N LYS A 268 9.09 -5.89 -26.00
CA LYS A 268 9.98 -5.44 -27.10
C LYS A 268 11.47 -5.31 -26.74
N LYS A 269 11.91 -5.92 -25.63
CA LYS A 269 13.18 -5.66 -24.90
C LYS A 269 13.20 -4.29 -24.23
N LEU A 270 13.44 -4.32 -22.93
CA LEU A 270 13.20 -3.22 -22.01
C LEU A 270 14.18 -2.05 -22.18
N ILE A 271 13.64 -0.84 -22.35
CA ILE A 271 14.38 0.40 -22.09
C ILE A 271 13.94 0.92 -20.72
N VAL A 272 14.78 0.76 -19.69
CA VAL A 272 14.48 1.11 -18.27
C VAL A 272 13.96 2.54 -18.12
N ASN A 273 14.49 3.46 -18.92
CA ASN A 273 14.12 4.87 -18.90
C ASN A 273 12.65 5.10 -19.29
N HIS A 274 12.11 4.28 -20.20
CA HIS A 274 10.69 4.36 -20.60
C HIS A 274 9.78 3.90 -19.45
N VAL A 275 10.17 2.84 -18.74
CA VAL A 275 9.40 2.35 -17.57
C VAL A 275 9.38 3.37 -16.44
N PHE A 276 10.51 4.02 -16.14
CA PHE A 276 10.57 5.10 -15.15
C PHE A 276 9.65 6.27 -15.53
N TYR A 277 9.65 6.65 -16.82
CA TYR A 277 8.75 7.67 -17.34
C TYR A 277 7.28 7.30 -17.07
N TYR A 278 6.82 6.12 -17.48
CA TYR A 278 5.44 5.68 -17.26
C TYR A 278 5.07 5.58 -15.77
N LEU A 279 5.97 5.07 -14.93
CA LEU A 279 5.74 4.96 -13.50
C LEU A 279 5.62 6.32 -12.80
N SER A 280 6.40 7.32 -13.24
CA SER A 280 6.30 8.69 -12.73
C SER A 280 4.94 9.33 -13.02
N TRP A 281 4.36 9.04 -14.20
CA TRP A 281 2.99 9.45 -14.54
C TRP A 281 1.98 8.79 -13.61
N ILE A 282 2.03 7.46 -13.45
CA ILE A 282 1.10 6.72 -12.60
C ILE A 282 1.15 7.23 -11.15
N LEU A 283 2.36 7.40 -10.59
CA LEU A 283 2.55 7.86 -9.22
C LEU A 283 1.89 9.22 -8.96
N MET A 284 2.09 10.18 -9.87
CA MET A 284 1.54 11.53 -9.75
C MET A 284 0.00 11.53 -9.76
N TYR A 285 -0.62 10.79 -10.70
CA TYR A 285 -2.08 10.75 -10.81
C TYR A 285 -2.73 10.00 -9.63
N VAL A 286 -2.20 8.83 -9.26
CA VAL A 286 -2.75 7.98 -8.19
C VAL A 286 -2.59 8.63 -6.81
N VAL A 287 -1.41 9.16 -6.47
CA VAL A 287 -1.20 9.76 -5.14
C VAL A 287 -2.10 10.99 -4.93
N THR A 288 -2.29 11.80 -5.98
CA THR A 288 -3.12 13.02 -5.91
C THR A 288 -4.61 12.70 -5.69
N ILE A 289 -5.16 11.68 -6.37
CA ILE A 289 -6.56 11.25 -6.11
C ILE A 289 -6.71 10.61 -4.72
N VAL A 290 -5.73 9.81 -4.29
CA VAL A 290 -5.75 9.16 -2.96
C VAL A 290 -5.76 10.21 -1.83
N ILE A 291 -4.93 11.26 -1.92
CA ILE A 291 -4.91 12.33 -0.91
C ILE A 291 -6.25 13.07 -0.86
N SER A 292 -6.87 13.32 -2.01
CA SER A 292 -8.16 14.00 -2.10
C SER A 292 -9.28 13.16 -1.46
N VAL A 293 -9.30 11.85 -1.73
CA VAL A 293 -10.26 10.91 -1.12
C VAL A 293 -10.03 10.78 0.39
N ILE A 294 -8.78 10.66 0.85
CA ILE A 294 -8.45 10.61 2.28
C ILE A 294 -8.90 11.91 2.98
N GLY A 295 -8.69 13.07 2.36
CA GLY A 295 -9.13 14.36 2.88
C GLY A 295 -10.66 14.45 3.04
N CYS A 296 -11.41 13.99 2.03
CA CYS A 296 -12.88 13.95 2.05
C CYS A 296 -13.40 12.98 3.13
N ASN A 297 -12.90 11.75 3.16
CA ASN A 297 -13.28 10.73 4.14
C ASN A 297 -12.97 11.17 5.57
N TRP A 298 -11.79 11.73 5.80
CA TRP A 298 -11.42 12.23 7.11
C TRP A 298 -12.33 13.38 7.55
N THR A 299 -12.60 14.35 6.68
CA THR A 299 -13.46 15.50 7.00
C THR A 299 -14.90 15.08 7.27
N SER A 300 -15.46 14.19 6.45
CA SER A 300 -16.80 13.62 6.66
C SER A 300 -16.87 12.83 7.97
N SER A 301 -15.84 12.03 8.27
CA SER A 301 -15.72 11.31 9.55
C SER A 301 -15.66 12.27 10.76
N GLN A 302 -14.97 13.41 10.65
CA GLN A 302 -14.95 14.41 11.73
C GLN A 302 -16.31 15.08 11.93
N ALA A 303 -17.03 15.44 10.85
CA ALA A 303 -18.40 15.95 10.96
C ALA A 303 -19.33 14.90 11.59
N ALA A 304 -19.23 13.63 11.18
CA ALA A 304 -20.03 12.55 11.76
C ALA A 304 -19.71 12.28 13.24
N LYS A 305 -18.47 12.50 13.70
CA LYS A 305 -18.10 12.34 15.12
C LYS A 305 -18.84 13.30 16.05
N THR A 306 -19.35 14.43 15.55
CA THR A 306 -20.15 15.37 16.34
C THR A 306 -21.34 14.69 17.00
N ILE A 307 -22.00 13.71 16.34
CA ILE A 307 -23.12 12.97 16.93
C ILE A 307 -22.71 12.14 18.15
N LYS A 308 -21.48 11.60 18.15
CA LYS A 308 -20.97 10.80 19.27
C LYS A 308 -20.71 11.68 20.48
N VAL A 309 -20.20 12.90 20.25
CA VAL A 309 -20.01 13.89 21.32
C VAL A 309 -21.37 14.31 21.86
N LEU A 310 -22.34 14.67 21.00
CA LEU A 310 -23.68 15.07 21.42
C LEU A 310 -24.40 14.00 22.25
N ARG A 311 -24.30 12.72 21.87
CA ARG A 311 -24.86 11.62 22.67
C ARG A 311 -24.25 11.52 24.06
N LYS A 312 -22.93 11.67 24.19
CA LYS A 312 -22.27 11.68 25.51
C LYS A 312 -22.78 12.83 26.39
N VAL A 313 -22.98 14.01 25.80
CA VAL A 313 -23.54 15.17 26.51
C VAL A 313 -24.99 14.94 26.91
N SER A 314 -25.81 14.34 26.04
CA SER A 314 -27.20 14.02 26.35
C SER A 314 -27.33 13.00 27.50
N ILE A 315 -26.49 11.97 27.52
CA ILE A 315 -26.42 11.00 28.63
C ILE A 315 -26.06 11.72 29.94
N ALA A 316 -25.03 12.57 29.92
CA ALA A 316 -24.66 13.35 31.08
C ALA A 316 -25.79 14.28 31.56
N ASN A 317 -26.58 14.85 30.63
CA ASN A 317 -27.71 15.72 30.99
C ASN A 317 -28.90 14.97 31.61
N MET A 318 -29.05 13.66 31.37
CA MET A 318 -30.11 12.86 32.01
C MET A 318 -29.94 12.81 33.54
N GLU A 319 -28.72 12.97 34.06
CA GLU A 319 -28.45 13.04 35.51
C GLU A 319 -28.88 14.38 36.14
N PHE A 320 -28.98 15.45 35.35
CA PHE A 320 -29.24 16.83 35.84
C PHE A 320 -30.61 17.40 35.43
N ASP A 321 -31.40 16.66 34.63
CA ASP A 321 -32.78 16.96 34.18
C ASP A 321 -33.01 18.40 33.63
N ASN A 322 -32.04 18.93 32.85
CA ASN A 322 -32.21 20.24 32.24
C ASN A 322 -32.99 20.15 30.91
N LYS A 323 -34.29 20.47 30.98
CA LYS A 323 -35.20 20.44 29.82
C LYS A 323 -34.80 21.37 28.67
N ASN A 324 -34.27 22.56 28.97
CA ASN A 324 -33.86 23.51 27.93
C ASN A 324 -32.61 23.03 27.19
N LEU A 325 -31.66 22.43 27.92
CA LEU A 325 -30.46 21.85 27.32
C LEU A 325 -30.79 20.61 26.49
N GLN A 326 -31.70 19.76 26.98
CA GLN A 326 -32.14 18.57 26.26
C GLN A 326 -32.78 18.93 24.91
N LYS A 327 -33.62 19.97 24.88
CA LYS A 327 -34.25 20.46 23.64
C LYS A 327 -33.22 20.92 22.60
N GLU A 328 -32.22 21.69 23.02
CA GLU A 328 -31.14 22.13 22.11
C GLU A 328 -30.26 20.96 21.62
N LEU A 329 -29.98 19.98 22.48
CA LEU A 329 -29.25 18.77 22.11
C LEU A 329 -30.01 17.94 21.07
N GLU A 330 -31.33 17.81 21.22
CA GLU A 330 -32.18 17.13 20.26
C GLU A 330 -32.21 17.85 18.91
N ILE A 331 -32.38 19.19 18.91
CA ILE A 331 -32.34 20.01 17.69
C ILE A 331 -30.99 19.84 16.97
N PHE A 332 -29.88 19.96 17.70
CA PHE A 332 -28.55 19.82 17.10
C PHE A 332 -28.27 18.38 16.64
N SER A 333 -28.70 17.36 17.40
CA SER A 333 -28.60 15.96 17.00
C SER A 333 -29.38 15.67 15.71
N MET A 334 -30.62 16.15 15.63
CA MET A 334 -31.45 16.05 14.42
C MET A 334 -30.76 16.75 13.24
N GLN A 335 -30.23 17.95 13.45
CA GLN A 335 -29.48 18.68 12.42
C GLN A 335 -28.29 17.88 11.91
N VAL A 336 -27.45 17.30 12.78
CA VAL A 336 -26.27 16.51 12.36
C VAL A 336 -26.69 15.24 11.60
N GLN A 337 -27.77 14.59 12.02
CA GLN A 337 -28.28 13.38 11.37
C GLN A 337 -28.87 13.67 9.98
N HIS A 338 -29.69 14.72 9.87
CA HIS A 338 -30.33 15.10 8.60
C HIS A 338 -29.37 15.82 7.64
N ASN A 339 -28.34 16.50 8.16
CA ASN A 339 -27.39 17.28 7.37
C ASN A 339 -26.02 16.59 7.26
N SER A 340 -26.01 15.29 6.93
CA SER A 340 -24.76 14.54 6.78
C SER A 340 -23.88 15.13 5.68
N LEU A 341 -22.57 15.17 5.93
CA LEU A 341 -21.60 15.75 5.01
C LEU A 341 -21.07 14.68 4.05
N ILE A 342 -21.59 14.68 2.83
CA ILE A 342 -21.15 13.82 1.73
C ILE A 342 -20.53 14.70 0.66
N PHE A 343 -19.34 14.33 0.19
CA PHE A 343 -18.65 15.02 -0.90
C PHE A 343 -19.00 14.35 -2.22
N SER A 344 -19.55 15.12 -3.16
CA SER A 344 -19.86 14.66 -4.51
C SER A 344 -19.33 15.64 -5.55
N ALA A 345 -18.96 15.11 -6.71
CA ALA A 345 -18.64 15.91 -7.89
C ALA A 345 -19.90 15.99 -8.76
N TRP A 346 -20.57 17.15 -8.75
CA TRP A 346 -21.86 17.38 -9.44
C TRP A 346 -22.89 16.26 -9.24
N GLU A 347 -22.91 15.60 -8.08
CA GLU A 347 -23.79 14.46 -7.78
C GLU A 347 -23.66 13.26 -8.75
N LEU A 348 -22.71 13.28 -9.69
CA LEU A 348 -22.43 12.16 -10.59
C LEU A 348 -21.84 10.97 -9.84
N PHE A 349 -20.95 11.25 -8.89
CA PHE A 349 -20.35 10.25 -8.01
C PHE A 349 -19.91 10.85 -6.68
N VAL A 350 -19.84 10.00 -5.66
CA VAL A 350 -19.37 10.33 -4.31
C VAL A 350 -17.84 10.16 -4.24
N ILE A 351 -17.17 11.08 -3.55
CA ILE A 351 -15.70 11.08 -3.38
C ILE A 351 -15.36 10.39 -2.06
N ASP A 352 -15.33 9.06 -2.08
CA ASP A 352 -15.02 8.22 -0.92
C ASP A 352 -14.09 7.04 -1.28
N SER A 353 -13.87 6.11 -0.34
CA SER A 353 -13.02 4.93 -0.59
C SER A 353 -13.57 3.99 -1.67
N SER A 354 -14.88 4.03 -1.95
CA SER A 354 -15.50 3.21 -3.01
C SER A 354 -15.09 3.69 -4.41
N LEU A 355 -14.84 4.99 -4.59
CA LEU A 355 -14.30 5.55 -5.83
C LEU A 355 -12.92 4.95 -6.16
N LEU A 356 -12.05 4.78 -5.17
CA LEU A 356 -10.73 4.15 -5.37
C LEU A 356 -10.86 2.67 -5.74
N GLN A 357 -11.80 1.95 -5.11
CA GLN A 357 -12.09 0.55 -5.46
C GLN A 357 -12.63 0.44 -6.89
N SER A 358 -13.58 1.30 -7.26
CA SER A 358 -14.16 1.35 -8.59
C SER A 358 -13.11 1.65 -9.66
N LEU A 359 -12.26 2.67 -9.44
CA LEU A 359 -11.14 3.00 -10.34
C LEU A 359 -10.15 1.84 -10.47
N THR A 360 -9.79 1.18 -9.37
CA THR A 360 -8.85 0.05 -9.40
C THR A 360 -9.43 -1.14 -10.18
N THR A 361 -10.69 -1.47 -9.94
CA THR A 361 -11.40 -2.53 -10.67
C THR A 361 -11.51 -2.18 -12.15
N ALA A 362 -11.89 -0.93 -12.48
CA ALA A 362 -12.01 -0.49 -13.86
C ALA A 362 -10.67 -0.54 -14.60
N VAL A 363 -9.58 -0.03 -14.00
CA VAL A 363 -8.22 -0.11 -14.58
C VAL A 363 -7.85 -1.58 -14.82
N ALA A 364 -8.09 -2.47 -13.86
CA ALA A 364 -7.80 -3.90 -14.02
C ALA A 364 -8.65 -4.54 -15.13
N THR A 365 -9.95 -4.27 -15.20
CA THR A 365 -10.84 -4.81 -16.24
C THR A 365 -10.46 -4.32 -17.63
N TYR A 366 -10.24 -3.02 -17.81
CA TYR A 366 -9.87 -2.47 -19.11
C TYR A 366 -8.44 -2.88 -19.51
N LEU A 367 -7.52 -3.05 -18.56
CA LEU A 367 -6.20 -3.61 -18.85
C LEU A 367 -6.31 -5.04 -19.38
N VAL A 368 -7.13 -5.89 -18.75
CA VAL A 368 -7.39 -7.26 -19.23
C VAL A 368 -7.98 -7.22 -20.64
N ILE A 369 -8.96 -6.35 -20.90
CA ILE A 369 -9.56 -6.19 -22.24
C ILE A 369 -8.53 -5.73 -23.26
N LEU A 370 -7.73 -4.70 -22.95
CA LEU A 370 -6.71 -4.17 -23.85
C LEU A 370 -5.63 -5.22 -24.18
N ILE A 371 -5.24 -6.03 -23.20
CA ILE A 371 -4.35 -7.17 -23.40
C ILE A 371 -5.02 -8.26 -24.27
N GLN A 372 -6.31 -8.52 -24.10
CA GLN A 372 -7.03 -9.55 -24.86
C GLN A 372 -7.25 -9.18 -26.34
N PHE A 373 -7.41 -7.89 -26.66
CA PHE A 373 -7.70 -7.40 -28.03
C PHE A 373 -6.46 -7.07 -28.87
N ASP A 374 -5.26 -7.26 -28.34
CA ASP A 374 -4.02 -7.07 -29.10
C ASP A 374 -3.81 -8.22 -30.12
N PRO A 375 -3.71 -7.96 -31.44
CA PRO A 375 -3.68 -9.01 -32.46
C PRO A 375 -2.47 -9.97 -32.39
N GLU A 376 -1.40 -9.63 -31.66
CA GLU A 376 -0.32 -10.59 -31.37
C GLU A 376 -0.72 -11.64 -30.32
N ILE A 377 -1.81 -11.43 -29.58
CA ILE A 377 -2.24 -12.27 -28.45
C ILE A 377 -3.29 -13.33 -28.87
N SER A 378 -3.93 -13.18 -30.04
CA SER A 378 -4.99 -14.08 -30.51
C SER A 378 -4.54 -15.51 -30.89
N ARG A 379 -3.25 -15.85 -30.81
CA ARG A 379 -2.76 -17.23 -31.03
C ARG A 379 -2.69 -18.10 -29.78
N LEU A 380 -3.09 -17.59 -28.61
CA LEU A 380 -3.02 -18.35 -27.35
C LEU A 380 -4.38 -18.63 -26.67
N GLU A 381 -5.47 -18.69 -27.44
CA GLU A 381 -6.78 -19.13 -26.94
C GLU A 381 -7.32 -20.35 -27.71
N LEU A 382 -6.80 -21.56 -27.46
CA LEU A 382 -7.51 -22.77 -27.89
C LEU A 382 -7.46 -23.97 -26.95
N VAL A 383 -6.92 -23.85 -25.73
CA VAL A 383 -6.99 -24.97 -24.79
C VAL A 383 -7.36 -24.44 -23.42
N THR A 384 -8.66 -24.36 -23.12
CA THR A 384 -9.27 -24.85 -21.86
C THR A 384 -10.70 -24.33 -21.69
N ARG A 385 -11.66 -24.98 -22.35
CA ARG A 385 -12.98 -25.19 -21.75
C ARG A 385 -13.16 -26.68 -21.55
N LEU A 386 -13.11 -27.13 -20.29
CA LEU A 386 -13.92 -28.22 -19.77
C LEU A 386 -13.86 -28.17 -18.24
N ASN A 387 -15.06 -28.12 -17.64
CA ASN A 387 -15.28 -28.10 -16.20
C ASN A 387 -14.83 -29.41 -15.57
N MET A 388 -13.98 -29.36 -14.53
CA MET A 388 -13.84 -30.45 -13.57
C MET A 388 -13.51 -29.88 -12.18
N ALA A 389 -14.01 -30.52 -11.13
CA ALA A 389 -13.81 -30.16 -9.72
C ALA A 389 -12.31 -30.11 -9.35
N HIS A 390 -11.90 -29.18 -8.48
CA HIS A 390 -10.49 -28.97 -8.09
C HIS A 390 -10.30 -29.17 -6.58
N ASP A 391 -9.22 -29.86 -6.20
CA ASP A 391 -8.79 -30.12 -4.82
C ASP A 391 -7.60 -29.24 -4.39
N LEU A 392 -7.22 -29.30 -3.11
CA LEU A 392 -6.04 -28.61 -2.55
C LEU A 392 -4.75 -28.92 -3.33
N TYR A 393 -4.60 -30.17 -3.78
CA TYR A 393 -3.42 -30.60 -4.55
C TYR A 393 -3.30 -29.86 -5.88
N THR A 394 -4.41 -29.41 -6.48
CA THR A 394 -4.41 -28.62 -7.71
C THR A 394 -3.83 -27.21 -7.50
N VAL A 395 -4.05 -26.58 -6.33
CA VAL A 395 -3.38 -25.33 -5.94
C VAL A 395 -1.88 -25.54 -5.89
N ILE A 396 -1.45 -26.59 -5.21
CA ILE A 396 -0.03 -26.88 -4.99
C ILE A 396 0.66 -27.32 -6.28
N GLU A 397 -0.01 -28.08 -7.15
CA GLU A 397 0.55 -28.58 -8.41
C GLU A 397 0.75 -27.45 -9.44
N SER A 398 -0.17 -26.47 -9.49
CA SER A 398 -0.02 -25.28 -10.34
C SER A 398 1.23 -24.46 -10.01
N ILE A 399 1.68 -24.54 -8.76
CA ILE A 399 2.91 -23.92 -8.25
C ILE A 399 4.08 -24.88 -8.49
N GLY A 400 3.90 -26.17 -8.19
CA GLY A 400 4.92 -27.21 -8.29
C GLY A 400 5.62 -27.29 -9.64
N TRP A 401 4.94 -26.93 -10.75
CA TRP A 401 5.56 -26.87 -12.08
C TRP A 401 6.72 -25.87 -12.20
N MET A 402 6.55 -24.65 -11.68
CA MET A 402 7.65 -23.67 -11.66
C MET A 402 8.80 -24.14 -10.78
N TYR A 403 8.48 -24.69 -9.61
CA TYR A 403 9.49 -25.16 -8.69
C TYR A 403 10.20 -26.42 -9.21
N ARG A 404 9.57 -27.26 -10.04
CA ARG A 404 10.23 -28.38 -10.74
C ARG A 404 11.28 -27.92 -11.76
N LEU A 405 11.06 -26.79 -12.44
CA LEU A 405 11.99 -26.24 -13.43
C LEU A 405 13.38 -25.95 -12.84
N PHE A 406 13.42 -25.54 -11.57
CA PHE A 406 14.64 -25.25 -10.81
C PHE A 406 15.03 -26.38 -9.83
N GLY A 407 14.50 -27.60 -10.01
CA GLY A 407 14.71 -28.75 -9.11
C GLY A 407 14.11 -28.62 -7.71
N SER A 408 13.44 -27.51 -7.43
CA SER A 408 12.93 -27.09 -6.13
C SER A 408 11.65 -27.79 -5.68
N PHE A 409 11.10 -28.73 -6.46
CA PHE A 409 9.94 -29.53 -6.07
C PHE A 409 10.06 -30.97 -6.58
N PRO A 410 10.65 -31.90 -5.78
CA PRO A 410 10.95 -33.28 -6.21
C PRO A 410 9.72 -34.22 -6.19
N LEU A 411 8.51 -33.64 -6.14
CA LEU A 411 7.27 -34.37 -5.98
C LEU A 411 6.51 -34.42 -7.30
N ILE A 412 6.01 -35.61 -7.64
CA ILE A 412 5.13 -35.86 -8.78
C ILE A 412 3.77 -36.28 -8.22
N LEU A 413 2.70 -35.66 -8.72
CA LEU A 413 1.34 -36.01 -8.34
C LEU A 413 0.95 -37.33 -9.03
N LYS A 414 0.55 -38.34 -8.26
CA LYS A 414 0.06 -39.64 -8.78
C LYS A 414 -1.37 -39.90 -8.31
N GLY A 415 -2.18 -40.54 -9.16
CA GLY A 415 -3.54 -41.01 -8.84
C GLY A 415 -4.70 -40.23 -9.48
N PRO A 416 -5.91 -40.80 -9.50
CA PRO A 416 -7.12 -40.15 -10.04
C PRO A 416 -7.64 -39.01 -9.15
N VAL A 417 -8.40 -38.09 -9.73
CA VAL A 417 -8.96 -36.89 -9.05
C VAL A 417 -9.80 -37.32 -7.83
N GLY A 418 -9.44 -36.82 -6.63
CA GLY A 418 -10.08 -37.22 -5.36
C GLY A 418 -9.27 -38.19 -4.50
N SER A 419 -8.27 -38.88 -5.06
CA SER A 419 -7.34 -39.77 -4.34
C SER A 419 -5.86 -39.50 -4.71
N ARG A 420 -5.55 -38.26 -5.08
CA ARG A 420 -4.21 -37.85 -5.51
C ARG A 420 -3.24 -37.82 -4.34
N GLN A 421 -2.04 -38.34 -4.55
CA GLN A 421 -0.96 -38.31 -3.57
C GLN A 421 0.34 -37.85 -4.23
N TYR A 422 1.14 -37.08 -3.48
CA TYR A 422 2.48 -36.72 -3.92
C TYR A 422 3.44 -37.90 -3.70
N ALA A 423 4.13 -38.30 -4.77
CA ALA A 423 5.19 -39.30 -4.72
C ALA A 423 6.54 -38.67 -5.05
N LEU A 424 7.60 -39.15 -4.40
CA LEU A 424 8.97 -38.72 -4.67
C LEU A 424 9.42 -39.21 -6.06
N SER A 425 10.11 -38.34 -6.81
CA SER A 425 10.75 -38.72 -8.07
C SER A 425 12.25 -38.94 -7.86
N THR A 426 12.72 -40.16 -8.13
CA THR A 426 14.14 -40.53 -8.03
C THR A 426 15.03 -39.63 -8.89
N GLY A 427 14.60 -39.28 -10.10
CA GLY A 427 15.37 -38.42 -11.01
C GLY A 427 15.56 -36.98 -10.49
N LEU A 428 14.54 -36.39 -9.87
CA LEU A 428 14.62 -35.05 -9.29
C LEU A 428 15.50 -35.02 -8.02
N VAL A 429 15.50 -36.11 -7.23
CA VAL A 429 16.38 -36.23 -6.06
C VAL A 429 17.85 -36.33 -6.50
N THR A 430 18.15 -37.14 -7.54
CA THR A 430 19.49 -37.23 -8.11
C THR A 430 19.97 -35.89 -8.67
N TYR A 431 19.11 -35.15 -9.37
CA TYR A 431 19.41 -33.78 -9.82
C TYR A 431 19.81 -32.86 -8.67
N ASN A 432 19.06 -32.87 -7.56
CA ASN A 432 19.34 -32.01 -6.40
C ASN A 432 20.68 -32.33 -5.71
N ILE A 433 21.06 -33.61 -5.65
CA ILE A 433 22.37 -34.03 -5.12
C ILE A 433 23.50 -33.54 -6.04
N ILE A 434 23.35 -33.70 -7.35
CA ILE A 434 24.35 -33.23 -8.33
C ILE A 434 24.48 -31.71 -8.29
N PHE A 435 23.36 -30.98 -8.24
CA PHE A 435 23.34 -29.53 -8.14
C PHE A 435 24.10 -29.02 -6.90
N TYR A 436 23.86 -29.63 -5.73
CA TYR A 436 24.57 -29.31 -4.50
C TYR A 436 26.10 -29.52 -4.64
N LEU A 437 26.53 -30.66 -5.19
CA LEU A 437 27.95 -30.96 -5.38
C LEU A 437 28.64 -29.95 -6.33
N VAL A 438 27.94 -29.55 -7.41
CA VAL A 438 28.44 -28.53 -8.35
C VAL A 438 28.59 -27.17 -7.65
N VAL A 439 27.60 -26.74 -6.88
CA VAL A 439 27.66 -25.45 -6.14
C VAL A 439 28.80 -25.44 -5.13
N VAL A 440 28.99 -26.51 -4.36
CA VAL A 440 30.09 -26.62 -3.39
C VAL A 440 31.46 -26.59 -4.07
N LYS A 441 31.61 -27.31 -5.20
CA LYS A 441 32.86 -27.29 -5.96
C LYS A 441 33.18 -25.89 -6.49
N LEU A 442 32.20 -25.21 -7.07
CA LEU A 442 32.35 -23.83 -7.57
C LEU A 442 32.66 -22.83 -6.46
N PHE A 443 32.08 -23.01 -5.26
CA PHE A 443 32.44 -22.22 -4.09
C PHE A 443 33.92 -22.37 -3.73
N CYS A 444 34.42 -23.61 -3.64
CA CYS A 444 35.83 -23.87 -3.31
C CYS A 444 36.78 -23.23 -4.34
N ASP A 445 36.46 -23.36 -5.62
CA ASP A 445 37.29 -22.81 -6.71
C ASP A 445 37.27 -21.26 -6.70
N CYS A 446 36.11 -20.65 -6.46
CA CYS A 446 35.97 -19.20 -6.37
C CYS A 446 36.62 -18.60 -5.12
N LEU A 447 36.51 -19.29 -3.98
CA LEU A 447 37.18 -18.91 -2.73
C LEU A 447 38.70 -18.91 -2.92
N GLY A 448 39.25 -19.93 -3.58
CA GLY A 448 40.68 -20.01 -3.91
C GLY A 448 41.15 -18.86 -4.80
N SER A 449 40.39 -18.53 -5.85
CA SER A 449 40.69 -17.39 -6.74
C SER A 449 40.61 -16.04 -6.01
N THR A 450 39.61 -15.87 -5.14
CA THR A 450 39.41 -14.62 -4.38
C THR A 450 40.53 -14.40 -3.35
N LEU A 451 40.97 -15.46 -2.65
CA LEU A 451 42.11 -15.43 -1.73
C LEU A 451 43.45 -15.08 -2.41
N HIS A 452 43.59 -15.42 -3.70
CA HIS A 452 44.78 -15.07 -4.48
C HIS A 452 44.74 -13.61 -5.00
N THR A 453 43.54 -13.02 -5.12
CA THR A 453 43.35 -11.71 -5.77
C THR A 453 43.21 -10.56 -4.77
N PHE A 454 42.67 -10.82 -3.58
CA PHE A 454 42.42 -9.80 -2.56
C PHE A 454 42.99 -10.18 -1.20
N ASP A 455 43.60 -9.23 -0.52
CA ASP A 455 44.03 -9.40 0.88
C ASP A 455 42.84 -9.62 1.81
N VAL A 456 43.04 -10.44 2.85
CA VAL A 456 42.01 -10.83 3.84
C VAL A 456 41.40 -9.62 4.56
N GLY A 457 42.16 -8.51 4.69
CA GLY A 457 41.69 -7.26 5.30
C GLY A 457 40.83 -6.37 4.38
N ASN A 458 40.63 -6.74 3.11
CA ASN A 458 39.90 -5.90 2.16
C ASN A 458 38.37 -6.06 2.31
N LEU A 459 37.63 -4.94 2.40
CA LEU A 459 36.17 -4.95 2.48
C LEU A 459 35.52 -5.68 1.29
N LYS A 460 36.10 -5.58 0.09
CA LYS A 460 35.61 -6.31 -1.10
C LYS A 460 35.77 -7.82 -0.94
N PHE A 461 36.86 -8.28 -0.32
CA PHE A 461 37.07 -9.69 -0.01
C PHE A 461 35.98 -10.20 0.95
N LEU A 462 35.71 -9.47 2.04
CA LEU A 462 34.70 -9.85 3.02
C LEU A 462 33.29 -9.95 2.41
N MET A 463 32.95 -9.06 1.49
CA MET A 463 31.65 -9.10 0.79
C MET A 463 31.52 -10.28 -0.16
N ILE A 464 32.55 -10.54 -0.98
CA ILE A 464 32.56 -11.69 -1.89
C ILE A 464 32.49 -12.98 -1.06
N PHE A 465 33.24 -13.05 0.04
CA PHE A 465 33.22 -14.18 0.96
C PHE A 465 31.84 -14.37 1.60
N ALA A 466 31.21 -13.32 2.12
CA ALA A 466 29.86 -13.40 2.70
C ALA A 466 28.82 -13.87 1.67
N ARG A 467 28.90 -13.41 0.42
CA ARG A 467 28.03 -13.86 -0.67
C ARG A 467 28.25 -15.31 -1.04
N LEU A 468 29.50 -15.74 -1.12
CA LEU A 468 29.86 -17.12 -1.40
C LEU A 468 29.39 -18.05 -0.27
N LEU A 469 29.57 -17.64 0.99
CA LEU A 469 29.13 -18.39 2.16
C LEU A 469 27.60 -18.55 2.18
N GLU A 470 26.86 -17.46 1.93
CA GLU A 470 25.41 -17.51 1.81
C GLU A 470 24.95 -18.45 0.69
N ASN A 471 25.59 -18.43 -0.47
CA ASN A 471 25.25 -19.35 -1.58
C ASN A 471 25.43 -20.82 -1.21
N VAL A 472 26.50 -21.16 -0.47
CA VAL A 472 26.69 -22.54 0.02
C VAL A 472 25.66 -22.90 1.07
N LEU A 473 25.40 -22.02 2.04
CA LEU A 473 24.41 -22.26 3.08
C LEU A 473 23.01 -22.45 2.48
N THR A 474 22.63 -21.63 1.50
CA THR A 474 21.33 -21.75 0.80
C THR A 474 21.23 -23.01 -0.04
N ALA A 475 22.28 -23.42 -0.75
CA ALA A 475 22.32 -24.69 -1.46
C ALA A 475 22.27 -25.90 -0.50
N SER A 476 22.90 -25.79 0.68
CA SER A 476 22.86 -26.82 1.71
C SER A 476 21.46 -26.95 2.32
N ASP A 477 20.86 -25.83 2.70
CA ASP A 477 19.48 -25.76 3.21
C ASP A 477 18.49 -26.32 2.18
N PHE A 478 18.67 -25.95 0.91
CA PHE A 478 17.91 -26.50 -0.20
C PHE A 478 18.01 -28.04 -0.25
N ALA A 479 19.21 -28.61 -0.19
CA ALA A 479 19.38 -30.06 -0.17
C ALA A 479 18.72 -30.71 1.06
N ILE A 480 18.87 -30.10 2.25
CA ILE A 480 18.28 -30.59 3.51
C ILE A 480 16.75 -30.66 3.44
N ILE A 481 16.08 -29.59 3.01
CA ILE A 481 14.61 -29.55 2.91
C ILE A 481 14.10 -30.65 1.96
N ARG A 482 14.82 -30.89 0.86
CA ARG A 482 14.37 -31.80 -0.21
C ARG A 482 14.73 -33.26 0.05
N ILE A 483 15.83 -33.55 0.74
CA ILE A 483 16.23 -34.93 1.04
C ILE A 483 15.60 -35.40 2.36
N ILE A 484 15.63 -34.55 3.40
CA ILE A 484 15.25 -34.94 4.76
C ILE A 484 13.78 -34.63 5.04
N TYR A 485 13.34 -33.39 4.79
CA TYR A 485 12.01 -32.93 5.21
C TYR A 485 10.90 -33.15 4.18
N CYS A 486 11.21 -33.64 2.98
CA CYS A 486 10.23 -33.80 1.91
C CYS A 486 9.05 -34.69 2.30
N LYS A 487 9.29 -35.79 3.02
CA LYS A 487 8.20 -36.66 3.52
C LYS A 487 7.32 -35.93 4.54
N THR A 488 7.93 -35.17 5.45
CA THR A 488 7.20 -34.39 6.47
C THR A 488 6.32 -33.31 5.83
N ILE A 489 6.79 -32.65 4.76
CA ILE A 489 5.97 -31.69 3.99
C ILE A 489 4.72 -32.39 3.44
N ILE A 490 4.86 -33.57 2.81
CA ILE A 490 3.72 -34.32 2.27
C ILE A 490 2.73 -34.67 3.38
N THR A 491 3.21 -35.24 4.49
CA THR A 491 2.36 -35.59 5.63
C THR A 491 1.59 -34.38 6.17
N ASN A 492 2.23 -33.21 6.29
CA ASN A 492 1.55 -31.99 6.72
C ASN A 492 0.48 -31.52 5.71
N LEU A 493 0.73 -31.68 4.41
CA LEU A 493 -0.25 -31.35 3.37
C LEU A 493 -1.44 -32.31 3.38
N ASP A 494 -1.21 -33.60 3.63
CA ASP A 494 -2.27 -34.60 3.77
C ASP A 494 -3.14 -34.30 5.00
N ILE A 495 -2.52 -33.93 6.13
CA ILE A 495 -3.24 -33.46 7.33
C ILE A 495 -4.10 -32.25 6.99
N LEU A 496 -3.57 -31.24 6.28
CA LEU A 496 -4.35 -30.07 5.86
C LEU A 496 -5.53 -30.46 4.96
N SER A 497 -5.32 -31.37 4.02
CA SER A 497 -6.40 -31.87 3.15
C SER A 497 -7.47 -32.62 3.95
N MET A 498 -7.10 -33.29 5.04
CA MET A 498 -8.07 -33.94 5.92
C MET A 498 -8.89 -32.92 6.71
N GLN A 499 -8.24 -31.87 7.23
CA GLN A 499 -8.95 -30.77 7.91
C GLN A 499 -9.90 -30.03 6.97
N ASP A 500 -9.56 -29.92 5.68
CA ASP A 500 -10.44 -29.32 4.69
C ASP A 500 -11.74 -30.10 4.48
N LYS A 501 -11.73 -31.43 4.66
CA LYS A 501 -12.93 -32.27 4.60
C LYS A 501 -13.84 -31.97 5.79
N VAL A 502 -13.29 -31.93 7.00
CA VAL A 502 -14.00 -31.59 8.24
C VAL A 502 -14.63 -30.20 8.15
N LEU A 503 -13.87 -29.18 7.72
CA LEU A 503 -14.40 -27.82 7.56
C LEU A 503 -15.50 -27.72 6.49
N ASN A 504 -15.44 -28.56 5.46
CA ASN A 504 -16.45 -28.62 4.41
C ASN A 504 -17.75 -29.29 4.88
N GLU A 505 -17.65 -30.32 5.74
CA GLU A 505 -18.81 -30.95 6.40
C GLU A 505 -19.60 -29.93 7.24
N PHE A 506 -18.91 -28.98 7.87
CA PHE A 506 -19.53 -27.87 8.60
C PHE A 506 -19.95 -26.66 7.75
N GLY A 507 -19.93 -26.79 6.41
CA GLY A 507 -20.48 -25.79 5.50
C GLY A 507 -19.48 -24.75 4.97
N HIS A 508 -18.17 -24.90 5.20
CA HIS A 508 -17.16 -24.03 4.60
C HIS A 508 -16.45 -24.67 3.39
N SER A 509 -16.90 -24.33 2.18
CA SER A 509 -16.26 -24.80 0.95
C SER A 509 -15.11 -23.88 0.52
N PHE A 510 -13.91 -24.43 0.31
CA PHE A 510 -12.78 -23.69 -0.23
C PHE A 510 -12.80 -23.66 -1.76
N ASN A 511 -12.78 -22.46 -2.37
CA ASN A 511 -12.61 -22.31 -3.82
C ASN A 511 -11.13 -22.44 -4.21
N TYR A 512 -10.66 -23.68 -4.33
CA TYR A 512 -9.28 -24.00 -4.68
C TYR A 512 -8.88 -23.51 -6.07
N LYS A 513 -9.81 -23.44 -7.02
CA LYS A 513 -9.51 -23.05 -8.41
C LYS A 513 -9.06 -21.59 -8.53
N VAL A 514 -9.76 -20.67 -7.88
CA VAL A 514 -9.41 -19.25 -7.89
C VAL A 514 -8.12 -19.02 -7.10
N ARG A 515 -8.00 -19.67 -5.94
CA ARG A 515 -6.82 -19.55 -5.07
C ARG A 515 -5.55 -20.13 -5.72
N ALA A 516 -5.67 -21.24 -6.45
CA ALA A 516 -4.60 -21.83 -7.27
C ALA A 516 -4.08 -20.84 -8.29
N ARG A 517 -4.99 -20.28 -9.10
CA ARG A 517 -4.66 -19.34 -10.17
C ARG A 517 -4.05 -18.06 -9.64
N LEU A 518 -4.60 -17.50 -8.56
CA LEU A 518 -4.07 -16.30 -7.93
C LEU A 518 -2.68 -16.54 -7.34
N THR A 519 -2.47 -17.69 -6.69
CA THR A 519 -1.17 -18.04 -6.09
C THR A 519 -0.12 -18.32 -7.17
N ALA A 520 -0.47 -19.07 -8.21
CA ALA A 520 0.42 -19.34 -9.34
C ALA A 520 0.78 -18.06 -10.10
N LEU A 521 -0.18 -17.16 -10.32
CA LEU A 521 0.08 -15.86 -10.91
C LEU A 521 1.02 -15.01 -10.04
N LEU A 522 0.78 -14.98 -8.73
CA LEU A 522 1.61 -14.21 -7.80
C LEU A 522 3.04 -14.75 -7.73
N THR A 523 3.24 -16.08 -7.75
CA THR A 523 4.58 -16.68 -7.78
C THR A 523 5.28 -16.45 -9.12
N ILE A 524 4.57 -16.51 -10.25
CA ILE A 524 5.14 -16.20 -11.58
C ILE A 524 5.57 -14.73 -11.66
N VAL A 525 4.68 -13.81 -11.27
CA VAL A 525 4.96 -12.36 -11.31
C VAL A 525 6.14 -12.01 -10.40
N THR A 526 6.17 -12.55 -9.18
CA THR A 526 7.31 -12.34 -8.26
C THR A 526 8.60 -12.93 -8.84
N SER A 527 8.58 -14.14 -9.41
CA SER A 527 9.73 -14.77 -10.08
C SER A 527 10.27 -13.97 -11.26
N ILE A 528 9.39 -13.37 -12.08
CA ILE A 528 9.77 -12.51 -13.22
C ILE A 528 10.40 -11.21 -12.72
N ILE A 529 9.81 -10.56 -11.70
CA ILE A 529 10.36 -9.34 -11.11
C ILE A 529 11.76 -9.59 -10.55
N ILE A 530 11.95 -10.70 -9.84
CA ILE A 530 13.26 -11.09 -9.30
C ILE A 530 14.26 -11.36 -10.41
N CYS A 531 13.87 -12.10 -11.45
CA CYS A 531 14.73 -12.35 -12.61
C CYS A 531 15.12 -11.04 -13.31
N GLY A 532 14.18 -10.09 -13.45
CA GLY A 532 14.45 -8.75 -13.99
C GLY A 532 15.45 -7.97 -13.14
N LEU A 533 15.27 -7.95 -11.82
CA LEU A 533 16.14 -7.23 -10.88
C LEU A 533 17.55 -7.86 -10.78
N ILE A 534 17.66 -9.19 -10.86
CA ILE A 534 18.94 -9.91 -10.91
C ILE A 534 19.68 -9.70 -12.23
N ASN A 535 18.96 -9.55 -13.36
CA ASN A 535 19.59 -9.27 -14.65
C ASN A 535 20.24 -7.87 -14.69
N VAL A 536 19.72 -6.89 -13.92
CA VAL A 536 20.37 -5.57 -13.78
C VAL A 536 21.78 -5.69 -13.19
N ASP A 537 22.01 -6.66 -12.29
CA ASP A 537 23.33 -6.93 -11.70
C ASP A 537 24.33 -7.53 -12.72
N LEU A 538 23.84 -8.26 -13.73
CA LEU A 538 24.67 -8.85 -14.79
C LEU A 538 25.16 -7.81 -15.80
N TYR A 539 24.35 -6.78 -16.09
CA TYR A 539 24.70 -5.71 -17.03
C TYR A 539 25.70 -4.69 -16.48
N ALA A 540 26.01 -4.73 -15.19
CA ALA A 540 26.75 -3.66 -14.53
C ALA A 540 28.29 -3.79 -14.61
N GLN A 541 28.88 -4.89 -15.14
CA GLN A 541 30.35 -5.07 -15.25
C GLN A 541 30.83 -5.96 -16.42
N ASP A 542 32.02 -5.62 -16.98
CA ASP A 542 32.56 -6.07 -18.29
C ASP A 542 33.36 -7.40 -18.35
N PHE A 543 33.40 -8.24 -17.29
CA PHE A 543 34.32 -9.41 -17.27
C PHE A 543 33.65 -10.77 -17.56
N ALA A 544 34.10 -11.44 -18.63
CA ALA A 544 33.54 -12.69 -19.14
C ALA A 544 33.83 -13.95 -18.27
N GLU A 545 34.99 -14.06 -17.60
CA GLU A 545 35.33 -15.22 -16.75
C GLU A 545 34.51 -15.28 -15.44
N ILE A 546 33.93 -14.15 -15.02
CA ILE A 546 33.10 -14.04 -13.81
C ILE A 546 31.61 -14.36 -14.12
N LEU A 547 31.24 -14.46 -15.40
CA LEU A 547 29.85 -14.62 -15.83
C LEU A 547 29.24 -15.95 -15.38
N PHE A 548 29.96 -17.07 -15.51
CA PHE A 548 29.45 -18.39 -15.11
C PHE A 548 29.22 -18.48 -13.60
N LEU A 549 30.18 -17.99 -12.80
CA LEU A 549 30.07 -17.91 -11.34
C LEU A 549 28.90 -17.01 -10.90
N ARG A 550 28.66 -15.90 -11.60
CA ARG A 550 27.52 -15.01 -11.35
C ARG A 550 26.19 -15.65 -11.70
N ILE A 551 26.09 -16.34 -12.83
CA ILE A 551 24.88 -17.07 -13.21
C ILE A 551 24.53 -18.09 -12.13
N VAL A 552 25.51 -18.85 -11.64
CA VAL A 552 25.29 -19.84 -10.58
C VAL A 552 24.89 -19.17 -9.25
N ALA A 553 25.55 -18.08 -8.86
CA ALA A 553 25.18 -17.31 -7.66
C ALA A 553 23.75 -16.75 -7.74
N ASN A 554 23.35 -16.27 -8.91
CA ASN A 554 22.02 -15.73 -9.16
C ASN A 554 20.93 -16.80 -9.15
N ILE A 555 21.23 -18.01 -9.65
CA ILE A 555 20.34 -19.17 -9.56
C ILE A 555 20.13 -19.56 -8.09
N ASN A 556 21.18 -19.58 -7.27
CA ASN A 556 21.04 -19.88 -5.83
C ASN A 556 20.21 -18.84 -5.08
N PHE A 557 20.41 -17.56 -5.38
CA PHE A 557 19.58 -16.49 -4.81
C PHE A 557 18.11 -16.64 -5.20
N PHE A 558 17.83 -16.99 -6.46
CA PHE A 558 16.49 -17.30 -6.92
C PHE A 558 15.87 -18.49 -6.17
N ILE A 559 16.63 -19.58 -5.99
CA ILE A 559 16.19 -20.76 -5.24
C ILE A 559 15.87 -20.41 -3.79
N HIS A 560 16.73 -19.62 -3.14
CA HIS A 560 16.52 -19.16 -1.76
C HIS A 560 15.23 -18.33 -1.65
N PHE A 561 15.03 -17.39 -2.57
CA PHE A 561 13.82 -16.58 -2.62
C PHE A 561 12.57 -17.43 -2.83
N ALA A 562 12.63 -18.39 -3.77
CA ALA A 562 11.54 -19.31 -4.04
C ALA A 562 11.16 -20.12 -2.79
N ASN A 563 12.15 -20.57 -2.00
CA ASN A 563 11.90 -21.28 -0.74
C ASN A 563 11.21 -20.40 0.31
N ILE A 564 11.58 -19.12 0.44
CA ILE A 564 10.89 -18.18 1.35
C ILE A 564 9.45 -17.91 0.90
N LEU A 565 9.22 -17.71 -0.40
CA LEU A 565 7.86 -17.61 -0.93
C LEU A 565 7.05 -18.88 -0.67
N LEU A 566 7.65 -20.06 -0.86
CA LEU A 566 7.01 -21.34 -0.60
C LEU A 566 6.61 -21.45 0.87
N PHE A 567 7.51 -21.10 1.79
CA PHE A 567 7.23 -21.05 3.23
C PHE A 567 6.06 -20.10 3.54
N ALA A 568 6.14 -18.85 3.08
CA ALA A 568 5.09 -17.84 3.29
C ALA A 568 3.73 -18.35 2.79
N MET A 569 3.69 -18.92 1.59
CA MET A 569 2.46 -19.46 1.00
C MET A 569 1.88 -20.65 1.76
N LEU A 570 2.73 -21.59 2.19
CA LEU A 570 2.28 -22.72 3.03
C LEU A 570 1.69 -22.21 4.34
N LEU A 571 2.31 -21.21 4.94
CA LEU A 571 1.86 -20.66 6.21
C LEU A 571 0.58 -19.82 6.09
N LEU A 572 0.43 -19.04 5.01
CA LEU A 572 -0.81 -18.33 4.69
C LEU A 572 -1.96 -19.30 4.40
N ASN A 573 -1.68 -20.46 3.80
CA ASN A 573 -2.68 -21.51 3.62
C ASN A 573 -3.18 -22.06 4.96
N VAL A 574 -2.30 -22.23 5.95
CA VAL A 574 -2.72 -22.59 7.32
C VAL A 574 -3.54 -21.46 7.94
N GLY A 575 -3.09 -20.21 7.86
CA GLY A 575 -3.82 -19.04 8.37
C GLY A 575 -5.22 -18.88 7.77
N SER A 576 -5.40 -19.22 6.49
CA SER A 576 -6.70 -19.18 5.83
C SER A 576 -7.70 -20.19 6.40
N ARG A 577 -7.22 -21.32 6.96
CA ARG A 577 -8.04 -22.34 7.62
C ARG A 577 -8.40 -21.94 9.04
N PHE A 578 -7.49 -21.27 9.77
CA PHE A 578 -7.84 -20.59 11.02
C PHE A 578 -8.94 -19.53 10.79
N ALA A 579 -8.83 -18.73 9.72
CA ALA A 579 -9.86 -17.76 9.37
C ALA A 579 -11.21 -18.41 9.01
N ALA A 580 -11.21 -19.58 8.34
CA ALA A 580 -12.42 -20.35 8.05
C ALA A 580 -13.07 -20.89 9.34
N LEU A 581 -12.26 -21.50 10.21
CA LEU A 581 -12.68 -21.97 11.53
C LEU A 581 -13.32 -20.84 12.34
N ASN A 582 -12.67 -19.67 12.41
CA ASN A 582 -13.19 -18.50 13.11
C ASN A 582 -14.57 -18.06 12.57
N ARG A 583 -14.77 -18.09 11.26
CA ARG A 583 -16.07 -17.75 10.65
C ARG A 583 -17.15 -18.77 10.96
N LEU A 584 -16.81 -20.05 11.00
CA LEU A 584 -17.76 -21.11 11.36
C LEU A 584 -18.23 -20.96 12.81
N ILE A 585 -17.31 -20.64 13.73
CA ILE A 585 -17.65 -20.36 15.14
C ILE A 585 -18.52 -19.09 15.24
N GLU A 586 -18.18 -18.02 14.53
CA GLU A 586 -18.96 -16.77 14.54
C GLU A 586 -20.37 -16.94 13.92
N TYR A 587 -20.53 -17.78 12.89
CA TYR A 587 -21.81 -18.01 12.20
C TYR A 587 -22.73 -18.97 12.96
N ASN A 588 -22.17 -20.05 13.53
CA ASN A 588 -22.93 -21.03 14.31
C ASN A 588 -23.21 -20.58 15.75
N ASP A 589 -22.81 -19.37 16.15
CA ASP A 589 -23.24 -18.69 17.39
C ASP A 589 -24.77 -18.44 17.45
N ALA A 590 -25.50 -18.71 16.36
CA ALA A 590 -26.96 -18.72 16.28
C ALA A 590 -27.61 -20.11 16.48
N LEU A 591 -26.83 -21.19 16.56
CA LEU A 591 -27.31 -22.57 16.71
C LEU A 591 -27.52 -22.97 18.18
N SER A 592 -27.88 -22.01 19.04
CA SER A 592 -27.95 -22.16 20.51
C SER A 592 -29.17 -22.95 21.02
N GLU A 593 -29.92 -23.62 20.14
CA GLU A 593 -31.14 -24.37 20.52
C GLU A 593 -30.87 -25.86 20.82
N ASP A 594 -29.78 -26.45 20.31
CA ASP A 594 -29.35 -27.83 20.61
C ASP A 594 -27.93 -27.84 21.20
N ALA A 595 -27.85 -27.87 22.53
CA ALA A 595 -26.59 -27.85 23.26
C ALA A 595 -25.67 -29.03 22.93
N THR A 596 -26.22 -30.20 22.58
CA THR A 596 -25.42 -31.41 22.33
C THR A 596 -24.67 -31.31 21.01
N ALA A 597 -25.38 -30.92 19.95
CA ALA A 597 -24.77 -30.70 18.63
C ALA A 597 -23.73 -29.56 18.65
N ALA A 598 -23.99 -28.50 19.44
CA ALA A 598 -23.04 -27.40 19.62
C ALA A 598 -21.75 -27.83 20.35
N MET A 599 -21.85 -28.75 21.33
CA MET A 599 -20.69 -29.31 22.01
C MET A 599 -19.83 -30.15 21.07
N ASP A 600 -20.43 -31.07 20.32
CA ASP A 600 -19.73 -31.93 19.37
C ASP A 600 -19.03 -31.09 18.28
N PHE A 601 -19.73 -30.09 17.74
CA PHE A 601 -19.18 -29.13 16.79
C PHE A 601 -17.94 -28.38 17.31
N LEU A 602 -17.98 -27.89 18.57
CA LEU A 602 -16.86 -27.17 19.16
C LEU A 602 -15.68 -28.09 19.48
N CYS A 603 -15.93 -29.35 19.86
CA CYS A 603 -14.90 -30.36 20.05
C CYS A 603 -14.15 -30.66 18.74
N ASP A 604 -14.89 -30.85 17.64
CA ASP A 604 -14.29 -31.12 16.32
C ASP A 604 -13.47 -29.91 15.83
N LEU A 605 -13.96 -28.68 16.02
CA LEU A 605 -13.19 -27.48 15.70
C LEU A 605 -11.97 -27.30 16.60
N ALA A 606 -12.02 -27.72 17.86
CA ALA A 606 -10.86 -27.70 18.75
C ALA A 606 -9.76 -28.66 18.26
N GLU A 607 -10.13 -29.83 17.74
CA GLU A 607 -9.21 -30.78 17.13
C GLU A 607 -8.61 -30.21 15.83
N VAL A 608 -9.44 -29.61 14.96
CA VAL A 608 -8.97 -28.89 13.75
C VAL A 608 -7.94 -27.82 14.13
N HIS A 609 -8.23 -26.98 15.13
CA HIS A 609 -7.30 -25.96 15.60
C HIS A 609 -5.97 -26.55 16.09
N ALA A 610 -6.00 -27.66 16.85
CA ALA A 610 -4.79 -28.35 17.30
C ALA A 610 -3.94 -28.86 16.13
N HIS A 611 -4.56 -29.50 15.14
CA HIS A 611 -3.86 -29.99 13.96
C HIS A 611 -3.26 -28.85 13.13
N LEU A 612 -3.98 -27.74 12.94
CA LEU A 612 -3.47 -26.57 12.24
C LEU A 612 -2.26 -25.96 12.97
N CYS A 613 -2.30 -25.87 14.32
CA CYS A 613 -1.16 -25.43 15.11
C CYS A 613 0.06 -26.36 14.95
N ASN A 614 -0.15 -27.67 14.94
CA ASN A 614 0.92 -28.65 14.76
C ASN A 614 1.53 -28.57 13.35
N VAL A 615 0.71 -28.40 12.32
CA VAL A 615 1.18 -28.19 10.94
C VAL A 615 1.98 -26.89 10.81
N ALA A 616 1.48 -25.78 11.37
CA ALA A 616 2.21 -24.52 11.38
C ALA A 616 3.58 -24.65 12.05
N LYS A 617 3.65 -25.26 13.25
CA LYS A 617 4.91 -25.52 13.97
C LYS A 617 5.86 -26.43 13.16
N SER A 618 5.31 -27.44 12.49
CA SER A 618 6.07 -28.33 11.63
C SER A 618 6.68 -27.59 10.44
N PHE A 619 5.93 -26.71 9.77
CA PHE A 619 6.48 -25.88 8.68
C PHE A 619 7.58 -24.93 9.17
N ILE A 620 7.43 -24.27 10.31
CA ILE A 620 8.52 -23.45 10.88
C ILE A 620 9.78 -24.30 11.06
N LYS A 621 9.65 -25.49 11.67
CA LYS A 621 10.78 -26.38 11.93
C LYS A 621 11.51 -26.76 10.64
N ILE A 622 10.75 -27.04 9.57
CA ILE A 622 11.30 -27.41 8.25
C ILE A 622 12.08 -26.23 7.63
N PHE A 623 11.55 -25.01 7.70
CA PHE A 623 12.14 -23.82 7.09
C PHE A 623 13.00 -22.98 8.05
N THR A 624 13.32 -23.50 9.23
CA THR A 624 14.05 -22.77 10.28
C THR A 624 15.41 -22.29 9.79
N LEU A 625 16.15 -23.16 9.09
CA LEU A 625 17.47 -22.84 8.55
C LEU A 625 17.35 -21.83 7.40
N THR A 626 16.38 -21.97 6.49
CA THR A 626 16.07 -20.98 5.45
C THR A 626 15.84 -19.60 6.04
N ILE A 627 14.97 -19.47 7.05
CA ILE A 627 14.62 -18.20 7.69
C ILE A 627 15.85 -17.58 8.38
N LEU A 628 16.66 -18.40 9.05
CA LEU A 628 17.87 -17.93 9.73
C LEU A 628 18.89 -17.37 8.73
N ILE A 629 19.13 -18.09 7.63
CA ILE A 629 20.02 -17.63 6.55
C ILE A 629 19.47 -16.34 5.94
N SER A 630 18.15 -16.24 5.68
CA SER A 630 17.55 -15.03 5.11
C SER A 630 17.71 -13.80 6.01
N ILE A 631 17.48 -13.94 7.32
CA ILE A 631 17.53 -12.80 8.25
C ILE A 631 18.99 -12.36 8.46
N ALA A 632 19.91 -13.30 8.66
CA ALA A 632 21.33 -13.00 8.79
C ALA A 632 21.91 -12.38 7.50
N GLY A 633 21.56 -12.96 6.34
CA GLY A 633 21.91 -12.43 5.02
C GLY A 633 21.36 -11.01 4.84
N ALA A 634 20.06 -10.80 5.05
CA ALA A 634 19.43 -9.49 4.91
C ALA A 634 20.09 -8.43 5.82
N PHE A 635 20.44 -8.77 7.06
CA PHE A 635 21.19 -7.86 7.94
C PHE A 635 22.54 -7.44 7.33
N VAL A 636 23.33 -8.40 6.86
CA VAL A 636 24.65 -8.13 6.23
C VAL A 636 24.50 -7.32 4.94
N TYR A 637 23.59 -7.70 4.04
CA TYR A 637 23.41 -6.99 2.77
C TYR A 637 22.83 -5.60 2.92
N VAL A 638 21.79 -5.43 3.74
CA VAL A 638 21.17 -4.12 3.94
C VAL A 638 22.20 -3.16 4.54
N THR A 639 22.95 -3.59 5.56
CA THR A 639 24.01 -2.77 6.17
C THR A 639 25.09 -2.40 5.16
N THR A 640 25.54 -3.37 4.36
CA THR A 640 26.58 -3.16 3.36
C THR A 640 26.10 -2.22 2.25
N VAL A 641 24.92 -2.45 1.67
CA VAL A 641 24.36 -1.60 0.61
C VAL A 641 24.15 -0.17 1.09
N LEU A 642 23.62 0.04 2.30
CA LEU A 642 23.45 1.39 2.85
C LEU A 642 24.80 2.11 3.04
N TYR A 643 25.84 1.39 3.46
CA TYR A 643 27.19 1.95 3.53
C TYR A 643 27.73 2.32 2.14
N TYR A 644 27.54 1.48 1.13
CA TYR A 644 27.94 1.81 -0.25
C TYR A 644 27.15 2.98 -0.84
N VAL A 645 25.85 3.10 -0.52
CA VAL A 645 25.04 4.26 -0.90
C VAL A 645 25.60 5.53 -0.25
N PHE A 646 25.98 5.48 1.02
CA PHE A 646 26.62 6.61 1.72
C PHE A 646 27.96 7.00 1.07
N VAL A 647 28.85 6.04 0.84
CA VAL A 647 30.15 6.26 0.15
C VAL A 647 29.92 6.85 -1.25
N SER A 648 28.93 6.35 -1.99
CA SER A 648 28.57 6.85 -3.33
C SER A 648 28.05 8.29 -3.31
N MET A 649 27.29 8.66 -2.27
CA MET A 649 26.85 10.04 -2.06
C MET A 649 28.02 10.97 -1.67
N LYS A 650 29.02 10.45 -0.93
CA LYS A 650 30.17 11.22 -0.44
C LYS A 650 31.23 11.50 -1.52
N TYR A 651 31.61 10.49 -2.30
CA TYR A 651 32.66 10.62 -3.34
C TYR A 651 32.11 10.79 -4.76
N GLY A 652 30.79 10.84 -4.91
CA GLY A 652 30.10 11.10 -6.18
C GLY A 652 29.77 9.83 -6.97
N ILE A 653 28.52 9.78 -7.44
CA ILE A 653 27.90 8.66 -8.19
C ILE A 653 28.67 8.32 -9.48
N ALA A 654 29.41 9.29 -10.05
CA ALA A 654 30.21 9.12 -11.26
C ALA A 654 31.34 8.08 -11.13
N THR A 655 31.83 7.83 -9.92
CA THR A 655 32.91 6.86 -9.67
C THR A 655 32.44 5.39 -9.68
N MET A 656 31.16 5.15 -9.41
CA MET A 656 30.56 3.81 -9.26
C MET A 656 29.77 3.36 -10.49
N GLY A 657 29.29 4.30 -11.31
CA GLY A 657 28.42 4.03 -12.47
C GLY A 657 26.95 3.83 -12.07
N ALA A 658 26.03 4.45 -12.81
CA ALA A 658 24.59 4.46 -12.49
C ALA A 658 23.95 3.06 -12.45
N ALA A 659 24.45 2.12 -13.26
CA ALA A 659 23.98 0.74 -13.29
C ALA A 659 24.24 0.00 -11.97
N ASN A 660 25.44 0.15 -11.39
CA ASN A 660 25.80 -0.47 -10.11
C ASN A 660 24.94 0.11 -8.96
N PHE A 661 24.65 1.41 -8.98
CA PHE A 661 23.77 2.03 -7.98
C PHE A 661 22.32 1.50 -8.09
N CYS A 662 21.79 1.38 -9.30
CA CYS A 662 20.45 0.81 -9.53
C CYS A 662 20.36 -0.67 -9.14
N SER A 663 21.41 -1.45 -9.42
CA SER A 663 21.58 -2.83 -8.99
C SER A 663 21.56 -2.96 -7.46
N MET A 664 22.30 -2.10 -6.75
CA MET A 664 22.32 -2.06 -5.29
C MET A 664 20.94 -1.74 -4.69
N ILE A 665 20.23 -0.74 -5.22
CA ILE A 665 18.87 -0.38 -4.77
C ILE A 665 17.86 -1.49 -5.08
N SER A 666 17.98 -2.13 -6.25
CA SER A 666 17.13 -3.27 -6.64
C SER A 666 17.30 -4.44 -5.68
N THR A 667 18.54 -4.77 -5.33
CA THR A 667 18.88 -5.82 -4.37
C THR A 667 18.44 -5.48 -2.94
N LEU A 668 18.49 -4.20 -2.55
CA LEU A 668 17.97 -3.73 -1.25
C LEU A 668 16.46 -3.98 -1.14
N ILE A 669 15.69 -3.63 -2.18
CA ILE A 669 14.24 -3.84 -2.22
C ILE A 669 13.89 -5.33 -2.12
N LEU A 670 14.64 -6.20 -2.81
CA LEU A 670 14.43 -7.65 -2.78
C LEU A 670 14.67 -8.25 -1.38
N ASN A 671 15.75 -7.85 -0.70
CA ASN A 671 16.05 -8.33 0.65
C ASN A 671 15.01 -7.84 1.67
N LEU A 672 14.52 -6.60 1.54
CA LEU A 672 13.43 -6.08 2.38
C LEU A 672 12.12 -6.83 2.14
N PHE A 673 11.78 -7.15 0.89
CA PHE A 673 10.60 -7.92 0.56
C PHE A 673 10.63 -9.34 1.16
N LEU A 674 11.79 -10.00 1.17
CA LEU A 674 11.97 -11.31 1.79
C LEU A 674 11.66 -11.29 3.29
N VAL A 675 12.29 -10.37 4.02
CA VAL A 675 12.10 -10.25 5.47
C VAL A 675 10.63 -9.89 5.79
N LEU A 676 10.03 -8.98 5.02
CA LEU A 676 8.62 -8.62 5.18
C LEU A 676 7.69 -9.80 4.88
N SER A 677 7.97 -10.62 3.87
CA SER A 677 7.15 -11.78 3.52
C SER A 677 7.12 -12.81 4.65
N ILE A 678 8.26 -13.04 5.32
CA ILE A 678 8.35 -13.92 6.49
C ILE A 678 7.51 -13.34 7.64
N VAL A 679 7.76 -12.09 8.03
CA VAL A 679 7.11 -11.45 9.20
C VAL A 679 5.60 -11.29 9.00
N LEU A 680 5.15 -10.85 7.83
CA LEU A 680 3.73 -10.65 7.56
C LEU A 680 2.96 -11.98 7.52
N SER A 681 3.54 -13.04 6.95
CA SER A 681 2.91 -14.36 6.89
C SER A 681 2.79 -14.99 8.29
N CYS A 682 3.84 -14.89 9.10
CA CYS A 682 3.83 -15.37 10.49
C CYS A 682 2.87 -14.56 11.36
N SER A 683 2.93 -13.23 11.29
CA SER A 683 2.07 -12.33 12.08
C SER A 683 0.59 -12.51 11.74
N TRP A 684 0.24 -12.61 10.45
CA TRP A 684 -1.14 -12.82 10.04
C TRP A 684 -1.68 -14.18 10.48
N THR A 685 -0.93 -15.27 10.27
CA THR A 685 -1.36 -16.62 10.69
C THR A 685 -1.48 -16.73 12.21
N SER A 686 -0.56 -16.13 12.97
CA SER A 686 -0.63 -16.09 14.44
C SER A 686 -1.83 -15.27 14.92
N CYS A 687 -2.08 -14.12 14.30
CA CYS A 687 -3.24 -13.29 14.60
C CYS A 687 -4.56 -14.04 14.33
N GLN A 688 -4.66 -14.78 13.23
CA GLN A 688 -5.86 -15.59 12.96
C GLN A 688 -6.03 -16.74 13.95
N ALA A 689 -4.96 -17.43 14.35
CA ALA A 689 -5.03 -18.46 15.38
C ALA A 689 -5.48 -17.88 16.73
N ASN A 690 -4.93 -16.73 17.13
CA ASN A 690 -5.23 -16.06 18.39
C ASN A 690 -6.63 -15.41 18.41
N LYS A 691 -7.17 -15.01 17.25
CA LYS A 691 -8.55 -14.50 17.14
C LYS A 691 -9.59 -15.54 17.60
N THR A 692 -9.29 -16.84 17.46
CA THR A 692 -10.13 -17.93 17.98
C THR A 692 -10.44 -17.74 19.47
N MET A 693 -9.46 -17.33 20.26
CA MET A 693 -9.62 -17.09 21.71
C MET A 693 -10.62 -15.98 22.00
N GLU A 694 -10.53 -14.86 21.28
CA GLU A 694 -11.45 -13.72 21.46
C GLU A 694 -12.90 -14.13 21.15
N ILE A 695 -13.08 -14.93 20.09
CA ILE A 695 -14.40 -15.44 19.69
C ILE A 695 -14.95 -16.41 20.75
N LEU A 696 -14.13 -17.35 21.23
CA LEU A 696 -14.52 -18.30 22.28
C LEU A 696 -14.90 -17.61 23.59
N GLN A 697 -14.17 -16.56 24.00
CA GLN A 697 -14.49 -15.79 25.20
C GLN A 697 -15.83 -15.07 25.08
N ARG A 698 -16.15 -14.49 23.91
CA ARG A 698 -17.45 -13.84 23.66
C ARG A 698 -18.60 -14.85 23.72
N LEU A 699 -18.41 -16.03 23.13
CA LEU A 699 -19.34 -17.16 23.21
C LEU A 699 -19.57 -17.63 24.65
N GLY A 700 -18.49 -17.78 25.42
CA GLY A 700 -18.56 -18.14 26.83
C GLY A 700 -19.36 -17.13 27.64
N LEU A 701 -19.08 -15.83 27.50
CA LEU A 701 -19.78 -14.76 28.22
C LEU A 701 -21.29 -14.71 27.94
N LYS A 702 -21.69 -15.00 26.70
CA LYS A 702 -23.09 -14.98 26.26
C LYS A 702 -23.92 -16.10 26.92
N ASN A 703 -23.30 -17.25 27.18
CA ASN A 703 -23.98 -18.44 27.69
C ASN A 703 -23.92 -18.56 29.24
N LEU A 704 -23.25 -17.64 29.95
CA LEU A 704 -23.08 -17.68 31.41
C LEU A 704 -24.37 -17.61 32.24
N ASN A 705 -25.46 -17.08 31.69
CA ASN A 705 -26.68 -16.82 32.44
C ASN A 705 -27.70 -17.98 32.40
N ASP A 706 -27.36 -19.10 31.77
CA ASP A 706 -28.29 -20.19 31.48
C ASP A 706 -27.76 -21.50 32.11
N GLU A 707 -28.34 -21.92 33.25
CA GLU A 707 -27.90 -23.10 34.03
C GLU A 707 -27.90 -24.41 33.22
N LYS A 708 -28.65 -24.47 32.10
CA LYS A 708 -28.65 -25.61 31.17
C LYS A 708 -27.37 -25.72 30.32
N ASN A 709 -26.56 -24.66 30.25
CA ASN A 709 -25.38 -24.57 29.38
C ASN A 709 -24.05 -24.85 30.10
N ASP A 710 -24.07 -25.25 31.37
CA ASP A 710 -22.87 -25.66 32.13
C ASP A 710 -21.94 -26.64 31.38
N PRO A 711 -22.42 -27.70 30.69
CA PRO A 711 -21.53 -28.58 29.94
C PRO A 711 -20.92 -27.91 28.70
N LEU A 712 -21.68 -27.05 28.00
CA LEU A 712 -21.21 -26.27 26.85
C LEU A 712 -20.15 -25.24 27.26
N ILE A 713 -20.35 -24.55 28.39
CA ILE A 713 -19.39 -23.61 28.97
C ILE A 713 -18.09 -24.35 29.32
N ASN A 714 -18.16 -25.58 29.83
CA ASN A 714 -16.98 -26.40 30.08
C ASN A 714 -16.20 -26.71 28.78
N VAL A 715 -16.88 -27.08 27.68
CA VAL A 715 -16.23 -27.29 26.37
C VAL A 715 -15.57 -26.01 25.87
N ILE A 716 -16.26 -24.86 25.94
CA ILE A 716 -15.70 -23.55 25.57
C ILE A 716 -14.48 -23.21 26.42
N ARG A 717 -14.52 -23.50 27.73
CA ARG A 717 -13.40 -23.28 28.65
C ARG A 717 -12.23 -24.19 28.31
N HIS A 718 -12.47 -25.46 28.02
CA HIS A 718 -11.42 -26.41 27.60
C HIS A 718 -10.76 -25.98 26.28
N PHE A 719 -11.55 -25.58 25.29
CA PHE A 719 -11.02 -25.09 24.02
C PHE A 719 -10.26 -23.76 24.20
N SER A 720 -10.78 -22.83 24.99
CA SER A 720 -10.08 -21.57 25.31
C SER A 720 -8.74 -21.84 26.00
N MET A 721 -8.71 -22.76 26.97
CA MET A 721 -7.48 -23.18 27.64
C MET A 721 -6.50 -23.83 26.66
N GLN A 722 -6.99 -24.65 25.73
CA GLN A 722 -6.16 -25.23 24.68
C GLN A 722 -5.53 -24.15 23.79
N VAL A 723 -6.30 -23.14 23.35
CA VAL A 723 -5.77 -22.03 22.52
C VAL A 723 -4.74 -21.23 23.31
N LEU A 724 -4.96 -21.01 24.62
CA LEU A 724 -4.01 -20.31 25.49
C LEU A 724 -2.70 -21.08 25.65
N HIS A 725 -2.77 -22.39 25.93
CA HIS A 725 -1.59 -23.25 26.13
C HIS A 725 -0.87 -23.59 24.82
N HIS A 726 -1.60 -23.63 23.69
CA HIS A 726 -1.04 -23.82 22.35
C HIS A 726 -0.96 -22.52 21.55
N ASN A 727 -0.69 -21.39 22.22
CA ASN A 727 -0.50 -20.10 21.55
C ASN A 727 0.52 -20.25 20.41
N LEU A 728 0.08 -19.92 19.19
CA LEU A 728 0.88 -20.09 17.99
C LEU A 728 1.82 -18.89 17.84
N VAL A 729 2.89 -18.90 18.62
CA VAL A 729 4.01 -17.96 18.51
C VAL A 729 5.08 -18.56 17.61
N PHE A 730 5.40 -17.84 16.55
CA PHE A 730 6.43 -18.22 15.59
C PHE A 730 7.80 -17.84 16.14
N THR A 731 8.63 -18.83 16.50
CA THR A 731 10.03 -18.62 16.90
C THR A 731 10.96 -19.46 16.02
N THR A 732 12.09 -18.88 15.61
CA THR A 732 13.08 -19.56 14.78
C THR A 732 14.21 -20.07 15.65
N ALA A 733 14.38 -21.40 15.71
CA ALA A 733 15.41 -22.08 16.53
C ALA A 733 15.44 -21.67 18.02
N GLY A 734 14.37 -21.07 18.54
CA GLY A 734 14.34 -20.48 19.89
C GLY A 734 15.19 -19.20 20.06
N LEU A 735 15.74 -18.64 18.98
CA LEU A 735 16.62 -17.47 19.02
C LEU A 735 15.85 -16.15 19.08
N PHE A 736 14.78 -16.01 18.29
CA PHE A 736 13.96 -14.80 18.22
C PHE A 736 12.54 -15.11 17.70
N SER A 737 11.59 -14.21 18.00
CA SER A 737 10.22 -14.26 17.48
C SER A 737 10.12 -13.67 16.07
N LEU A 738 9.28 -14.24 15.23
CA LEU A 738 8.99 -13.80 13.86
C LEU A 738 7.80 -12.84 13.82
N ASP A 739 7.89 -11.74 14.55
CA ASP A 739 6.85 -10.70 14.63
C ASP A 739 7.41 -9.32 14.23
N SER A 740 6.60 -8.27 14.37
CA SER A 740 7.02 -6.90 14.02
C SER A 740 8.19 -6.37 14.85
N SER A 741 8.50 -6.96 16.01
CA SER A 741 9.66 -6.60 16.82
C SER A 741 10.98 -7.01 16.16
N LEU A 742 10.98 -8.08 15.36
CA LEU A 742 12.14 -8.50 14.57
C LEU A 742 12.57 -7.42 13.57
N LEU A 743 11.61 -6.77 12.91
CA LEU A 743 11.89 -5.66 11.98
C LEU A 743 12.52 -4.47 12.70
N GLN A 744 12.03 -4.16 13.91
CA GLN A 744 12.59 -3.09 14.74
C GLN A 744 14.01 -3.41 15.19
N SER A 745 14.24 -4.65 15.64
CA SER A 745 15.57 -5.14 16.03
C SER A 745 16.55 -5.08 14.86
N LEU A 746 16.14 -5.57 13.68
CA LEU A 746 16.98 -5.55 12.47
C LEU A 746 17.29 -4.11 12.04
N ALA A 747 16.29 -3.21 12.03
CA ALA A 747 16.52 -1.79 11.72
C ALA A 747 17.46 -1.11 12.71
N SER A 748 17.35 -1.42 14.00
CA SER A 748 18.23 -0.88 15.05
C SER A 748 19.67 -1.38 14.90
N ALA A 749 19.85 -2.67 14.60
CA ALA A 749 21.15 -3.27 14.37
C ALA A 749 21.81 -2.70 13.11
N VAL A 750 21.09 -2.66 11.98
CA VAL A 750 21.55 -2.05 10.73
C VAL A 750 22.01 -0.61 10.97
N THR A 751 21.21 0.18 11.68
CA THR A 751 21.55 1.59 11.98
C THR A 751 22.82 1.70 12.81
N THR A 752 22.95 0.87 13.85
CA THR A 752 24.12 0.88 14.75
C THR A 752 25.41 0.54 13.99
N TYR A 753 25.40 -0.54 13.22
CA TYR A 753 26.57 -0.95 12.44
C TYR A 753 26.85 0.00 11.27
N LEU A 754 25.83 0.59 10.65
CA LEU A 754 26.01 1.62 9.63
C LEU A 754 26.73 2.85 10.23
N VAL A 755 26.32 3.31 11.41
CA VAL A 755 26.99 4.42 12.11
C VAL A 755 28.44 4.08 12.42
N ILE A 756 28.71 2.87 12.91
CA ILE A 756 30.08 2.39 13.17
C ILE A 756 30.90 2.40 11.87
N LEU A 757 30.39 1.83 10.77
CA LEU A 757 31.09 1.80 9.49
C LEU A 757 31.38 3.22 8.95
N ILE A 758 30.45 4.15 9.13
CA ILE A 758 30.65 5.55 8.76
C ILE A 758 31.73 6.21 9.64
N GLN A 759 31.76 5.91 10.93
CA GLN A 759 32.74 6.48 11.88
C GLN A 759 34.17 5.94 11.68
N PHE A 760 34.31 4.68 11.27
CA PHE A 760 35.60 4.03 11.00
C PHE A 760 36.03 4.11 9.53
N GLU A 761 35.26 4.81 8.68
CA GLU A 761 35.71 5.13 7.33
C GLU A 761 37.02 5.92 7.43
N PRO A 762 38.13 5.45 6.85
CA PRO A 762 39.43 6.09 7.08
C PRO A 762 39.38 7.54 6.59
N GLN A 763 40.04 8.44 7.30
CA GLN A 763 40.39 9.79 6.84
C GLN A 763 41.43 9.71 5.71
N LEU A 764 41.13 8.96 4.64
CA LEU A 764 41.91 8.87 3.41
C LEU A 764 41.75 10.19 2.65
N THR A 765 42.47 11.20 3.14
CA THR A 765 42.91 12.38 2.38
C THR A 765 43.74 11.98 1.18
#